data_AF-A0A0R0EBQ9-F1
#
_entry.id   AF-A0A0R0EBQ9-F1
#
_cell.length_a   1.000
_cell.length_b   1.000
_cell.length_c   1.000
_cell.angle_alpha   90.00
_cell.angle_beta   90.00
_cell.angle_gamma   90.00
#
_symmetry.space_group_name_H-M   'P 1'
#
loop_
_entity.id
_entity.type
_entity.pdbx_description
1 polymer ?
#
loop_
_entity_poly.entity_id
_entity_poly.type
_entity_poly.pdbx_seq_one_letter_code
_entity_poly.pdbx_strand_id
1 'polypeptide(L)'
;MGKQKQQVISRFFAPKPKSPPPPPPPPPKISATVTFSPAKRRLTSNFTTSRKHPKLSPHTQNPVPPSLHQRFLQKLLEPSTPQQHPASSSKPPTYTPLEQQVLDLKAKHPDVLLMVEVGYKYRFFGQDAEHASRVLGIYAHMDHNFLTASIPTFRLNVHVRRLVTAGYKVGVVKQTETAAIKAHGSNRSAPFERGLSALYTKATLEAAPDLGGAEDGCGGESNYLLCVVEKSVLDEKGGVDARIGIVAVEISTGDVVFGEFCDGFLRSALEAVVLNLSPAELLLGDPLSKQTEKLLLDFAGPASNVRVERFSRDCFIDGGALAEVMTLYENMHIDSPSDSIQSNDLTENRSQKLIIKEVMNMPDLAVQALALTIRHLKEFGFERILCSGASIRPFSSNTEMTLSANALQQLEVLKNNSDGSEIGSLLQIMNRTLTIFGSRLLRHWVSHPLCDQTLISARLHAVSEIAQSMGSCNSVKNLVRVEEDPDVAIVQPELAYTLSLVLTTLGRAPDIQRGITRIFHCTATPSEVIRAREAFKLAVEQLDSMIDFYRKQLGMKNLEFISISGTTHLIELSTDVKVPSNWVKVNSTKKTIRYHPPEVLTTLDKLSLAKEELTVACRAAWNNFLTDFSKHYAEFQAAVQALAALDCLHSLAILSRNKGYVCPVFVDDHEPVQIQISSGRHPVLETTLQDNFVPNDTNMHADGEYCQIVTGPNMGGKSCYIRQVALIVIMAQHHQQNCMSWIGSTPGWVHLTVFS
;
A
#
# COMPACT_ATOMS: atom_id res chain seq x y z
N MET A 1 -31.56 37.48 34.03
CA MET A 1 -32.06 37.66 35.41
C MET A 1 -31.01 37.17 36.40
N GLY A 2 -30.77 37.89 37.49
CA GLY A 2 -30.07 37.39 38.69
C GLY A 2 -28.57 37.73 38.83
N LYS A 3 -28.24 38.82 39.53
CA LYS A 3 -26.91 39.21 40.03
C LYS A 3 -26.60 38.56 41.38
N GLN A 4 -25.31 38.37 41.72
CA GLN A 4 -24.64 38.77 42.98
C GLN A 4 -23.10 38.54 42.83
N LYS A 5 -22.25 39.59 42.81
CA LYS A 5 -21.51 40.21 43.95
C LYS A 5 -20.68 39.20 44.77
N GLN A 6 -19.44 39.41 45.21
CA GLN A 6 -18.39 40.43 45.03
C GLN A 6 -17.17 39.89 45.84
N GLN A 7 -15.95 40.19 45.39
CA GLN A 7 -14.70 40.50 46.12
C GLN A 7 -14.49 39.96 47.57
N VAL A 8 -13.45 39.16 47.86
CA VAL A 8 -12.00 39.48 48.03
C VAL A 8 -11.63 40.06 49.42
N ILE A 9 -10.77 39.29 50.12
CA ILE A 9 -9.76 39.64 51.15
C ILE A 9 -10.23 39.97 52.58
N SER A 10 -9.92 39.04 53.49
CA SER A 10 -9.29 39.36 54.78
C SER A 10 -8.38 38.20 55.24
N ARG A 11 -7.11 38.28 54.81
CA ARG A 11 -5.96 37.61 55.45
C ARG A 11 -5.80 38.20 56.86
N PHE A 12 -6.39 37.68 57.94
CA PHE A 12 -6.04 38.18 59.30
C PHE A 12 -6.41 37.27 60.49
N PHE A 13 -6.32 35.96 60.35
CA PHE A 13 -6.20 35.02 61.48
C PHE A 13 -5.30 33.87 61.00
N ALA A 14 -4.25 33.37 61.64
CA ALA A 14 -3.50 33.57 62.89
C ALA A 14 -2.37 32.48 62.83
N PRO A 15 -1.40 32.42 63.76
CA PRO A 15 -0.01 32.10 63.41
C PRO A 15 0.51 30.68 63.76
N LYS A 16 1.74 30.40 63.27
CA LYS A 16 2.76 29.36 63.65
C LYS A 16 2.61 27.98 62.96
N PRO A 17 3.65 27.10 62.86
CA PRO A 17 5.01 27.09 63.49
C PRO A 17 6.20 26.73 62.54
N LYS A 18 7.44 26.76 63.08
CA LYS A 18 8.70 26.30 62.42
C LYS A 18 8.84 24.76 62.43
N SER A 19 9.49 24.27 61.38
CA SER A 19 9.75 22.91 60.83
C SER A 19 9.90 21.66 61.72
N PRO A 20 9.34 20.50 61.31
CA PRO A 20 9.76 19.13 61.65
C PRO A 20 10.52 18.43 60.47
N PRO A 21 11.04 17.18 60.62
CA PRO A 21 12.21 16.61 59.92
C PRO A 21 11.92 16.04 58.50
N PRO A 22 12.95 15.62 57.72
CA PRO A 22 12.78 15.31 56.29
C PRO A 22 12.02 13.99 56.01
N PRO A 23 11.37 13.88 54.83
CA PRO A 23 10.54 12.74 54.44
C PRO A 23 11.34 11.53 53.93
N PRO A 24 10.73 10.32 53.92
CA PRO A 24 11.36 9.06 53.49
C PRO A 24 11.55 8.98 51.96
N PRO A 25 12.43 8.09 51.47
CA PRO A 25 12.77 8.01 50.05
C PRO A 25 11.63 7.41 49.19
N PRO A 26 11.50 7.85 47.93
CA PRO A 26 10.49 7.34 47.01
C PRO A 26 10.84 5.93 46.47
N PRO A 27 9.83 5.12 46.09
CA PRO A 27 10.04 3.82 45.47
C PRO A 27 10.68 3.92 44.07
N PRO A 28 11.46 2.91 43.64
CA PRO A 28 12.25 2.97 42.41
C PRO A 28 11.36 2.96 41.16
N LYS A 29 11.55 3.98 40.30
CA LYS A 29 10.98 4.04 38.96
C LYS A 29 11.79 3.15 38.02
N ILE A 30 11.17 2.07 37.57
CA ILE A 30 11.63 1.26 36.44
C ILE A 30 11.44 2.10 35.18
N SER A 31 12.53 2.66 34.66
CA SER A 31 12.57 3.29 33.34
C SER A 31 13.29 2.33 32.39
N ALA A 32 12.51 1.68 31.52
CA ALA A 32 13.03 0.94 30.38
C ALA A 32 12.41 1.57 29.12
N THR A 33 12.96 2.72 28.72
CA THR A 33 12.76 3.27 27.38
C THR A 33 14.15 3.62 26.87
N VAL A 34 14.78 2.68 26.17
CA VAL A 34 16.00 2.94 25.42
C VAL A 34 15.58 3.23 23.99
N THR A 35 15.57 4.51 23.66
CA THR A 35 15.62 5.07 22.31
C THR A 35 16.97 4.70 21.69
N PHE A 36 16.96 4.03 20.54
CA PHE A 36 18.17 3.78 19.75
C PHE A 36 18.17 4.68 18.50
N SER A 37 19.14 5.60 18.45
CA SER A 37 19.56 6.30 17.24
C SER A 37 20.80 5.60 16.65
N PRO A 38 20.87 5.36 15.32
CA PRO A 38 22.00 4.69 14.70
C PRO A 38 23.00 5.71 14.15
N ALA A 39 23.97 6.12 14.96
CA ALA A 39 25.19 6.75 14.43
C ALA A 39 26.37 6.52 15.38
N LYS A 40 27.50 6.12 14.79
CA LYS A 40 28.83 5.87 15.38
C LYS A 40 29.08 4.45 15.90
N ARG A 41 29.66 3.62 15.04
CA ARG A 41 30.61 2.59 15.46
C ARG A 41 31.78 2.51 14.48
N ARG A 42 32.83 3.28 14.74
CA ARG A 42 34.20 3.00 14.26
C ARG A 42 34.86 2.05 15.26
N LEU A 43 35.46 0.98 14.74
CA LEU A 43 36.29 0.05 15.48
C LEU A 43 37.62 0.73 15.86
N THR A 44 38.01 0.65 17.14
CA THR A 44 39.40 0.80 17.55
C THR A 44 39.74 -0.35 18.49
N SER A 45 40.61 -1.24 18.03
CA SER A 45 41.26 -2.28 18.81
C SER A 45 42.59 -1.74 19.33
N ASN A 46 42.82 -1.79 20.63
CA ASN A 46 44.17 -1.74 21.19
C ASN A 46 44.26 -2.68 22.39
N PHE A 47 45.00 -3.77 22.20
CA PHE A 47 45.43 -4.71 23.24
C PHE A 47 46.50 -4.05 24.11
N THR A 48 46.37 -4.17 25.43
CA THR A 48 47.54 -4.12 26.34
C THR A 48 47.41 -5.24 27.38
N THR A 49 48.49 -6.02 27.49
CA THR A 49 48.68 -7.17 28.36
C THR A 49 49.31 -6.75 29.69
N SER A 50 48.86 -7.32 30.80
CA SER A 50 49.58 -7.25 32.08
C SER A 50 49.32 -8.52 32.91
N ARG A 51 50.34 -9.39 32.93
CA ARG A 51 50.45 -10.59 33.77
C ARG A 51 50.79 -10.20 35.22
N LYS A 52 50.08 -10.75 36.20
CA LYS A 52 50.63 -11.05 37.55
C LYS A 52 50.02 -12.36 38.08
N HIS A 53 50.86 -13.34 38.35
CA HIS A 53 50.55 -14.54 39.16
C HIS A 53 51.02 -14.32 40.60
N PRO A 54 50.31 -14.85 41.61
CA PRO A 54 50.90 -15.24 42.89
C PRO A 54 50.81 -16.76 43.15
N LYS A 55 51.71 -17.20 44.04
CA LYS A 55 52.18 -18.56 44.32
C LYS A 55 51.20 -19.45 45.10
N LEU A 56 51.36 -20.76 44.90
CA LEU A 56 50.69 -21.89 45.57
C LEU A 56 51.26 -22.22 46.96
N SER A 57 50.40 -22.79 47.82
CA SER A 57 50.77 -23.77 48.85
C SER A 57 49.64 -24.82 48.99
N PRO A 58 49.95 -26.07 49.41
CA PRO A 58 49.14 -27.24 49.07
C PRO A 58 48.29 -27.73 50.25
N HIS A 59 47.02 -28.05 50.02
CA HIS A 59 46.34 -29.19 50.65
C HIS A 59 44.98 -29.48 50.00
N THR A 60 44.87 -30.71 49.49
CA THR A 60 43.71 -31.61 49.49
C THR A 60 42.30 -30.98 49.48
N GLN A 61 41.60 -31.07 48.35
CA GLN A 61 40.16 -31.44 48.25
C GLN A 61 39.71 -31.55 46.78
N ASN A 62 38.78 -32.48 46.55
CA ASN A 62 38.22 -32.99 45.28
C ASN A 62 37.80 -31.92 44.24
N PRO A 63 37.74 -32.25 42.93
CA PRO A 63 37.39 -31.29 41.89
C PRO A 63 35.93 -30.81 42.02
N VAL A 64 35.76 -29.51 42.23
CA VAL A 64 34.48 -28.81 42.12
C VAL A 64 34.08 -28.74 40.65
N PRO A 65 32.84 -29.05 40.26
CA PRO A 65 32.39 -28.92 38.87
C PRO A 65 32.43 -27.44 38.43
N PRO A 66 32.79 -27.15 37.16
CA PRO A 66 32.95 -25.78 36.69
C PRO A 66 31.63 -25.02 36.79
N SER A 67 31.70 -23.74 37.17
CA SER A 67 30.53 -22.87 37.22
C SER A 67 29.93 -22.69 35.82
N LEU A 68 28.63 -22.42 35.75
CA LEU A 68 27.88 -22.21 34.51
C LEU A 68 28.54 -21.19 33.58
N HIS A 69 29.15 -20.15 34.16
CA HIS A 69 29.87 -19.12 33.41
C HIS A 69 31.15 -19.66 32.74
N GLN A 70 31.87 -20.56 33.40
CA GLN A 70 33.09 -21.14 32.88
C GLN A 70 32.81 -22.19 31.79
N ARG A 71 31.71 -22.95 31.92
CA ARG A 71 31.18 -23.80 30.82
C ARG A 71 30.74 -23.00 29.61
N PHE A 72 30.13 -21.84 29.84
CA PHE A 72 29.69 -20.95 28.76
C PHE A 72 30.88 -20.36 27.98
N LEU A 73 31.94 -19.94 28.67
CA LEU A 73 33.16 -19.42 28.04
C LEU A 73 33.96 -20.51 27.30
N GLN A 74 34.01 -21.74 27.82
CA GLN A 74 34.63 -22.87 27.11
C GLN A 74 33.90 -23.19 25.80
N LYS A 75 32.57 -23.09 25.79
CA LYS A 75 31.74 -23.33 24.59
C LYS A 75 31.87 -22.25 23.51
N LEU A 76 32.32 -21.05 23.90
CA LEU A 76 32.56 -19.92 23.00
C LEU A 76 33.97 -19.91 22.38
N LEU A 77 34.91 -20.63 22.98
CA LEU A 77 36.33 -20.64 22.60
C LEU A 77 36.77 -21.92 21.88
N GLU A 78 35.85 -22.88 21.66
CA GLU A 78 36.13 -24.07 20.84
C GLU A 78 36.14 -23.69 19.34
N PRO A 79 37.24 -23.92 18.60
CA PRO A 79 37.23 -23.76 17.16
C PRO A 79 36.31 -24.81 16.52
N SER A 80 35.45 -24.37 15.60
CA SER A 80 34.49 -25.21 14.90
C SER A 80 35.21 -26.26 14.03
N THR A 81 35.40 -27.46 14.57
CA THR A 81 35.68 -28.66 13.77
C THR A 81 34.42 -29.07 13.00
N PRO A 82 34.54 -29.56 11.75
CA PRO A 82 33.40 -30.04 10.99
C PRO A 82 32.82 -31.26 11.71
N GLN A 83 31.60 -31.16 12.21
CA GLN A 83 30.91 -32.32 12.77
C GLN A 83 30.61 -33.30 11.65
N GLN A 84 31.34 -34.41 11.64
CA GLN A 84 30.88 -35.65 11.03
C GLN A 84 29.53 -36.02 11.66
N HIS A 85 28.55 -36.27 10.79
CA HIS A 85 27.23 -36.74 11.17
C HIS A 85 27.32 -37.95 12.10
N PRO A 86 26.62 -37.97 13.26
CA PRO A 86 26.45 -39.20 13.99
C PRO A 86 25.60 -40.15 13.13
N ALA A 87 26.03 -41.41 13.09
CA ALA A 87 25.38 -42.50 12.37
C ALA A 87 23.86 -42.51 12.65
N SER A 88 23.10 -42.67 11.58
CA SER A 88 21.65 -42.70 11.55
C SER A 88 21.06 -43.78 12.47
N SER A 89 20.49 -43.35 13.58
CA SER A 89 19.47 -44.12 14.28
C SER A 89 18.39 -43.19 14.84
N SER A 90 17.28 -43.03 14.14
CA SER A 90 15.96 -42.75 14.77
C SER A 90 14.89 -42.61 13.70
N LYS A 91 13.73 -43.21 13.97
CA LYS A 91 12.49 -43.11 13.17
C LYS A 91 12.20 -41.66 12.73
N PRO A 92 11.54 -41.44 11.58
CA PRO A 92 11.13 -40.10 11.17
C PRO A 92 10.33 -39.43 12.30
N PRO A 93 10.56 -38.13 12.55
CA PRO A 93 9.80 -37.40 13.58
C PRO A 93 8.31 -37.55 13.31
N THR A 94 7.56 -37.94 14.34
CA THR A 94 6.11 -38.09 14.23
C THR A 94 5.51 -36.69 14.32
N TYR A 95 4.98 -36.20 13.20
CA TYR A 95 4.34 -34.89 13.12
C TYR A 95 2.90 -34.96 13.62
N THR A 96 2.45 -33.89 14.29
CA THR A 96 1.02 -33.71 14.58
C THR A 96 0.25 -33.44 13.27
N PRO A 97 -1.07 -33.67 13.22
CA PRO A 97 -1.85 -33.38 12.01
C PRO A 97 -1.78 -31.91 11.56
N LEU A 98 -1.63 -30.97 12.49
CA LEU A 98 -1.41 -29.56 12.17
C LEU A 98 -0.02 -29.33 11.58
N GLU A 99 1.02 -29.93 12.16
CA GLU A 99 2.38 -29.82 11.65
C GLU A 99 2.49 -30.40 10.23
N GLN A 100 1.82 -31.52 9.95
CA GLN A 100 1.77 -32.08 8.61
C GLN A 100 1.11 -31.12 7.60
N GLN A 101 -0.03 -30.52 7.95
CA GLN A 101 -0.66 -29.50 7.09
C GLN A 101 0.28 -28.30 6.85
N VAL A 102 1.02 -27.85 7.86
CA VAL A 102 1.97 -26.74 7.72
C VAL A 102 3.13 -27.11 6.80
N LEU A 103 3.64 -28.34 6.92
CA LEU A 103 4.67 -28.87 6.01
C LEU A 103 4.17 -28.92 4.57
N ASP A 104 2.95 -29.42 4.35
CA ASP A 104 2.35 -29.51 3.02
C ASP A 104 2.12 -28.11 2.41
N LEU A 105 1.66 -27.14 3.21
CA LEU A 105 1.51 -25.75 2.80
C LEU A 105 2.85 -25.08 2.49
N LYS A 106 3.87 -25.33 3.30
CA LYS A 106 5.21 -24.78 3.08
C LYS A 106 5.90 -25.43 1.87
N ALA A 107 5.63 -26.70 1.59
CA ALA A 107 6.11 -27.37 0.38
C ALA A 107 5.51 -26.78 -0.89
N LYS A 108 4.24 -26.34 -0.85
CA LYS A 108 3.60 -25.61 -1.96
C LYS A 108 4.09 -24.17 -2.12
N HIS A 109 4.51 -23.53 -1.01
CA HIS A 109 4.92 -22.13 -0.98
C HIS A 109 6.25 -21.94 -0.22
N PRO A 110 7.38 -22.41 -0.77
CA PRO A 110 8.66 -22.43 -0.05
C PRO A 110 9.23 -21.04 0.24
N ASP A 111 8.98 -20.08 -0.66
CA ASP A 111 9.46 -18.69 -0.61
C ASP A 111 8.56 -17.75 0.21
N VAL A 112 7.40 -18.24 0.68
CA VAL A 112 6.39 -17.44 1.38
C VAL A 112 6.49 -17.64 2.88
N LEU A 113 6.48 -16.54 3.63
CA LEU A 113 6.38 -16.56 5.10
C LEU A 113 4.90 -16.77 5.48
N LEU A 114 4.59 -17.92 6.06
CA LEU A 114 3.21 -18.34 6.32
C LEU A 114 2.71 -17.92 7.71
N MET A 115 1.58 -17.24 7.74
CA MET A 115 0.81 -16.88 8.92
C MET A 115 -0.39 -17.82 9.03
N VAL A 116 -0.31 -18.82 9.91
CA VAL A 116 -1.30 -19.90 9.97
C VAL A 116 -2.30 -19.66 11.09
N GLU A 117 -3.58 -19.57 10.74
CA GLU A 117 -4.67 -19.37 11.69
C GLU A 117 -4.89 -20.62 12.56
N VAL A 118 -4.79 -20.43 13.87
CA VAL A 118 -5.02 -21.46 14.89
C VAL A 118 -5.90 -20.87 15.99
N GLY A 119 -7.21 -20.90 15.75
CA GLY A 119 -8.21 -20.30 16.65
C GLY A 119 -8.10 -18.79 16.67
N TYR A 120 -7.94 -18.18 17.84
CA TYR A 120 -7.90 -16.72 18.01
C TYR A 120 -6.54 -16.07 17.72
N LYS A 121 -5.58 -16.82 17.18
CA LYS A 121 -4.20 -16.36 16.93
C LYS A 121 -3.64 -16.90 15.62
N TYR A 122 -2.73 -16.15 15.01
CA TYR A 122 -1.87 -16.63 13.94
C TYR A 122 -0.56 -17.16 14.53
N ARG A 123 -0.14 -18.34 14.07
CA ARG A 123 1.12 -18.98 14.44
C ARG A 123 2.07 -19.02 13.24
N PHE A 124 3.35 -18.86 13.53
CA PHE A 124 4.47 -19.07 12.61
C PHE A 124 5.21 -20.35 13.02
N PHE A 125 5.81 -21.05 12.07
CA PHE A 125 6.50 -22.33 12.31
C PHE A 125 7.90 -22.37 11.69
N GLY A 126 8.86 -22.96 12.39
CA GLY A 126 10.22 -23.17 11.91
C GLY A 126 10.96 -21.87 11.58
N GLN A 127 11.50 -21.77 10.36
CA GLN A 127 12.22 -20.58 9.89
C GLN A 127 11.32 -19.34 9.84
N ASP A 128 10.03 -19.50 9.52
CA ASP A 128 9.09 -18.39 9.47
C ASP A 128 8.90 -17.78 10.86
N ALA A 129 8.96 -18.58 11.93
CA ALA A 129 8.92 -18.10 13.31
C ALA A 129 10.18 -17.34 13.71
N GLU A 130 11.35 -17.76 13.22
CA GLU A 130 12.62 -17.06 13.45
C GLU A 130 12.63 -15.69 12.76
N HIS A 131 12.21 -15.64 11.49
CA HIS A 131 12.06 -14.40 10.73
C HIS A 131 11.05 -13.46 11.39
N ALA A 132 9.87 -13.98 11.75
CA ALA A 132 8.85 -13.20 12.44
C ALA A 132 9.34 -12.68 13.81
N SER A 133 10.08 -13.48 14.57
CA SER A 133 10.68 -13.05 15.84
C SER A 133 11.65 -11.89 15.67
N ARG A 134 12.55 -11.98 14.68
CA ARG A 134 13.55 -10.96 14.37
C ARG A 134 12.92 -9.64 13.93
N VAL A 135 11.93 -9.69 13.03
CA VAL A 135 11.30 -8.49 12.44
C VAL A 135 10.25 -7.87 13.36
N LEU A 136 9.39 -8.71 13.95
CA LEU A 136 8.27 -8.23 14.76
C LEU A 136 8.65 -7.95 16.22
N GLY A 137 9.77 -8.51 16.69
CA GLY A 137 10.20 -8.42 18.09
C GLY A 137 9.36 -9.32 19.01
N ILE A 138 8.85 -10.43 18.50
CA ILE A 138 8.01 -11.39 19.25
C ILE A 138 8.85 -12.58 19.73
N TYR A 139 8.48 -13.17 20.86
CA TYR A 139 9.19 -14.32 21.42
C TYR A 139 8.90 -15.59 20.61
N ALA A 140 9.97 -16.29 20.21
CA ALA A 140 9.90 -17.59 19.56
C ALA A 140 10.48 -18.67 20.48
N HIS A 141 9.76 -19.79 20.62
CA HIS A 141 10.16 -20.91 21.46
C HIS A 141 9.93 -22.23 20.73
N MET A 142 10.68 -23.26 21.12
CA MET A 142 10.45 -24.60 20.56
C MET A 142 9.15 -25.17 21.13
N ASP A 143 8.23 -25.52 20.25
CA ASP A 143 6.99 -26.22 20.58
C ASP A 143 6.92 -27.48 19.69
N HIS A 144 6.91 -28.65 20.32
CA HIS A 144 7.09 -29.94 19.64
C HIS A 144 8.31 -29.95 18.71
N ASN A 145 8.09 -30.06 17.39
CA ASN A 145 9.14 -30.22 16.38
C ASN A 145 9.58 -28.88 15.76
N PHE A 146 8.88 -27.77 16.05
CA PHE A 146 9.11 -26.49 15.37
C PHE A 146 9.30 -25.32 16.34
N LEU A 147 10.18 -24.40 15.96
CA LEU A 147 10.21 -23.07 16.55
C LEU A 147 8.88 -22.39 16.22
N THR A 148 8.19 -21.87 17.24
CA THR A 148 6.89 -21.22 17.08
C THR A 148 6.89 -19.82 17.67
N ALA A 149 6.31 -18.87 16.93
CA ALA A 149 5.89 -17.56 17.41
C ALA A 149 4.39 -17.35 17.13
N SER A 150 3.73 -16.44 17.84
CA SER A 150 2.30 -16.19 17.62
C SER A 150 1.88 -14.75 17.85
N ILE A 151 0.85 -14.32 17.13
CA ILE A 151 0.19 -13.01 17.28
C ILE A 151 -1.33 -13.17 17.35
N PRO A 152 -2.08 -12.26 18.00
CA PRO A 152 -3.54 -12.29 17.99
C PRO A 152 -4.12 -11.98 16.60
N THR A 153 -5.28 -12.56 16.26
CA THR A 153 -5.96 -12.37 14.96
C THR A 153 -6.27 -10.90 14.65
N PHE A 154 -6.71 -10.12 15.64
CA PHE A 154 -7.04 -8.70 15.46
C PHE A 154 -5.83 -7.79 15.17
N ARG A 155 -4.59 -8.28 15.33
CA ARG A 155 -3.37 -7.53 14.96
C ARG A 155 -2.75 -7.99 13.65
N LEU A 156 -3.45 -8.83 12.88
CA LEU A 156 -2.97 -9.34 11.59
C LEU A 156 -2.42 -8.20 10.72
N ASN A 157 -3.21 -7.15 10.54
CA ASN A 157 -2.92 -6.07 9.60
C ASN A 157 -1.60 -5.35 9.91
N VAL A 158 -1.36 -5.05 11.19
CA VAL A 158 -0.14 -4.38 11.66
C VAL A 158 1.10 -5.24 11.39
N HIS A 159 0.99 -6.54 11.62
CA HIS A 159 2.12 -7.45 11.50
C HIS A 159 2.40 -7.85 10.05
N VAL A 160 1.37 -8.01 9.21
CA VAL A 160 1.55 -8.21 7.76
C VAL A 160 2.28 -7.03 7.16
N ARG A 161 1.83 -5.78 7.42
CA ARG A 161 2.51 -4.57 6.92
C ARG A 161 3.99 -4.55 7.31
N ARG A 162 4.31 -4.80 8.58
CA ARG A 162 5.72 -4.82 9.05
C ARG A 162 6.57 -5.89 8.36
N LEU A 163 6.03 -7.08 8.12
CA LEU A 163 6.75 -8.16 7.45
C LEU A 163 6.97 -7.85 5.96
N VAL A 164 5.95 -7.32 5.29
CA VAL A 164 6.03 -6.90 3.88
C VAL A 164 7.00 -5.73 3.70
N THR A 165 6.96 -4.73 4.59
CA THR A 165 7.93 -3.62 4.59
C THR A 165 9.36 -4.11 4.85
N ALA A 166 9.54 -5.23 5.56
CA ALA A 166 10.85 -5.86 5.73
C ALA A 166 11.29 -6.72 4.52
N GLY A 167 10.50 -6.76 3.44
CA GLY A 167 10.83 -7.43 2.18
C GLY A 167 10.29 -8.86 2.04
N TYR A 168 9.52 -9.38 2.99
CA TYR A 168 8.99 -10.75 2.94
C TYR A 168 7.71 -10.84 2.09
N LYS A 169 7.59 -11.92 1.29
CA LYS A 169 6.31 -12.37 0.70
C LYS A 169 5.52 -13.08 1.80
N VAL A 170 4.37 -12.55 2.18
CA VAL A 170 3.60 -13.01 3.35
C VAL A 170 2.31 -13.68 2.90
N GLY A 171 2.10 -14.92 3.32
CA GLY A 171 0.88 -15.68 3.05
C GLY A 171 0.02 -15.78 4.31
N VAL A 172 -1.24 -15.38 4.22
CA VAL A 172 -2.22 -15.58 5.31
C VAL A 172 -3.03 -16.83 5.03
N VAL A 173 -2.86 -17.82 5.90
CA VAL A 173 -3.55 -19.10 5.82
C VAL A 173 -4.71 -19.07 6.82
N LYS A 174 -5.94 -19.03 6.31
CA LYS A 174 -7.17 -19.05 7.12
C LYS A 174 -7.77 -20.45 7.14
N GLN A 175 -8.63 -20.70 8.13
CA GLN A 175 -9.43 -21.92 8.15
C GLN A 175 -10.52 -21.84 7.08
N THR A 176 -10.63 -22.86 6.23
CA THR A 176 -11.64 -22.89 5.14
C THR A 176 -13.03 -23.22 5.66
N GLU A 177 -13.11 -23.89 6.81
CA GLU A 177 -14.34 -24.35 7.44
C GLU A 177 -14.51 -23.72 8.83
N THR A 178 -15.75 -23.37 9.18
CA THR A 178 -16.10 -22.95 10.54
C THR A 178 -16.45 -24.16 11.40
N ALA A 179 -16.38 -23.99 12.73
CA ALA A 179 -16.70 -25.06 13.68
C ALA A 179 -18.13 -25.60 13.50
N ALA A 180 -19.09 -24.73 13.17
CA ALA A 180 -20.48 -25.11 12.94
C ALA A 180 -20.66 -25.96 11.67
N ILE A 181 -20.06 -25.53 10.54
CA ILE A 181 -20.12 -26.27 9.26
C ILE A 181 -19.46 -27.65 9.42
N LYS A 182 -18.31 -27.69 10.07
CA LYS A 182 -17.57 -28.92 10.28
C LYS A 182 -18.27 -29.92 11.21
N ALA A 183 -18.95 -29.43 12.25
CA ALA A 183 -19.74 -30.29 13.12
C ALA A 183 -20.86 -31.04 12.37
N HIS A 184 -21.36 -30.45 11.28
CA HIS A 184 -22.41 -30.99 10.42
C HIS A 184 -21.87 -31.64 9.13
N GLY A 185 -20.57 -31.55 8.86
CA GLY A 185 -19.91 -32.08 7.68
C GLY A 185 -19.42 -33.52 7.82
N SER A 186 -19.05 -34.15 6.70
CA SER A 186 -18.47 -35.50 6.65
C SER A 186 -17.14 -35.61 7.40
N ASN A 187 -16.39 -34.51 7.54
CA ASN A 187 -15.05 -34.43 8.14
C ASN A 187 -15.02 -34.01 9.62
N ARG A 188 -16.10 -34.25 10.38
CA ARG A 188 -16.24 -33.81 11.80
C ARG A 188 -15.07 -34.16 12.72
N SER A 189 -14.41 -35.29 12.50
CA SER A 189 -13.34 -35.83 13.35
C SER A 189 -11.93 -35.40 12.91
N ALA A 190 -11.78 -34.85 11.70
CA ALA A 190 -10.50 -34.45 11.13
C ALA A 190 -10.02 -33.12 11.74
N PRO A 191 -8.74 -32.70 11.61
CA PRO A 191 -8.32 -31.31 11.87
C PRO A 191 -9.01 -30.33 10.91
N PHE A 192 -9.13 -29.04 11.29
CA PHE A 192 -9.69 -28.03 10.38
C PHE A 192 -8.83 -27.92 9.14
N GLU A 193 -9.45 -27.88 7.97
CA GLU A 193 -8.75 -27.61 6.73
C GLU A 193 -8.33 -26.13 6.67
N ARG A 194 -7.21 -25.91 6.00
CA ARG A 194 -6.53 -24.62 5.92
C ARG A 194 -6.07 -24.39 4.50
N GLY A 195 -6.36 -23.21 4.00
CA GLY A 195 -5.96 -22.76 2.67
C GLY A 195 -5.27 -21.41 2.75
N LEU A 196 -4.38 -21.16 1.80
CA LEU A 196 -3.87 -19.82 1.58
C LEU A 196 -5.05 -18.93 1.17
N SER A 197 -5.40 -17.96 2.01
CA SER A 197 -6.52 -17.05 1.78
C SER A 197 -6.07 -15.78 1.07
N ALA A 198 -4.86 -15.32 1.35
CA ALA A 198 -4.32 -14.12 0.74
C ALA A 198 -2.79 -14.16 0.74
N LEU A 199 -2.21 -13.49 -0.24
CA LEU A 199 -0.78 -13.37 -0.44
C LEU A 199 -0.44 -11.89 -0.57
N TYR A 200 0.65 -11.46 0.07
CA TYR A 200 1.01 -10.05 0.15
C TYR A 200 2.50 -9.86 -0.13
N THR A 201 2.79 -8.91 -1.00
CA THR A 201 4.09 -8.33 -1.31
C THR A 201 3.99 -6.82 -1.24
N LYS A 202 5.12 -6.13 -1.39
CA LYS A 202 5.19 -4.67 -1.31
C LYS A 202 4.33 -3.99 -2.39
N ALA A 203 4.29 -4.56 -3.60
CA ALA A 203 3.47 -4.05 -4.71
C ALA A 203 1.97 -4.37 -4.56
N THR A 204 1.61 -5.50 -3.93
CA THR A 204 0.21 -5.97 -3.84
C THR A 204 -0.53 -5.52 -2.56
N LEU A 205 0.21 -5.07 -1.54
CA LEU A 205 -0.32 -4.75 -0.21
C LEU A 205 -1.43 -3.68 -0.22
N GLU A 206 -1.26 -2.62 -1.02
CA GLU A 206 -2.20 -1.49 -1.03
C GLU A 206 -3.49 -1.77 -1.83
N ALA A 207 -3.43 -2.74 -2.75
CA ALA A 207 -4.60 -3.23 -3.48
C ALA A 207 -5.46 -4.20 -2.65
N ALA A 208 -4.89 -4.78 -1.59
CA ALA A 208 -5.58 -5.78 -0.77
C ALA A 208 -6.82 -5.22 -0.03
N PRO A 209 -7.98 -5.91 -0.10
CA PRO A 209 -9.24 -5.44 0.51
C PRO A 209 -9.20 -5.44 2.05
N ASP A 210 -8.55 -6.44 2.66
CA ASP A 210 -8.49 -6.62 4.13
C ASP A 210 -7.49 -5.66 4.81
N LEU A 211 -6.52 -5.15 4.05
CA LEU A 211 -5.35 -4.45 4.60
C LEU A 211 -5.25 -3.00 4.17
N GLY A 212 -5.77 -2.64 3.00
CA GLY A 212 -5.55 -1.32 2.42
C GLY A 212 -6.40 -0.21 3.07
N GLY A 213 -5.81 0.99 3.27
CA GLY A 213 -6.53 2.16 3.79
C GLY A 213 -6.49 2.38 5.30
N ALA A 214 -5.49 1.87 6.02
CA ALA A 214 -5.27 2.22 7.42
C ALA A 214 -4.71 3.64 7.58
N GLU A 215 -5.07 4.32 8.68
CA GLU A 215 -4.74 5.71 9.05
C GLU A 215 -3.24 6.06 9.06
N ASP A 216 -2.36 5.06 9.09
CA ASP A 216 -0.90 5.24 9.03
C ASP A 216 -0.43 5.43 7.58
N GLY A 217 -0.68 6.63 7.04
CA GLY A 217 0.02 7.19 5.87
C GLY A 217 0.04 6.30 4.63
N CYS A 218 -1.02 6.36 3.81
CA CYS A 218 -0.90 6.05 2.39
C CYS A 218 0.22 6.93 1.82
N GLY A 219 1.41 6.37 1.60
CA GLY A 219 2.47 7.07 0.89
C GLY A 219 1.94 7.57 -0.45
N GLY A 220 2.18 8.83 -0.79
CA GLY A 220 1.92 9.40 -2.12
C GLY A 220 2.86 8.84 -3.21
N GLU A 221 3.51 7.71 -2.95
CA GLU A 221 4.42 7.01 -3.83
C GLU A 221 3.70 5.84 -4.50
N SER A 222 4.02 5.61 -5.78
CA SER A 222 3.56 4.43 -6.52
C SER A 222 4.45 3.24 -6.16
N ASN A 223 3.84 2.08 -5.96
CA ASN A 223 4.49 0.80 -5.70
C ASN A 223 4.44 -0.09 -6.96
N TYR A 224 5.08 0.35 -8.05
CA TYR A 224 5.06 -0.40 -9.31
C TYR A 224 5.70 -1.79 -9.15
N LEU A 225 5.05 -2.78 -9.75
CA LEU A 225 5.61 -4.08 -10.08
C LEU A 225 6.19 -4.01 -11.50
N LEU A 226 7.51 -4.07 -11.65
CA LEU A 226 8.18 -3.96 -12.96
C LEU A 226 8.72 -5.33 -13.41
N CYS A 227 8.23 -5.82 -14.54
CA CYS A 227 8.77 -6.98 -15.24
C CYS A 227 9.75 -6.54 -16.33
N VAL A 228 10.92 -7.18 -16.37
CA VAL A 228 11.98 -6.93 -17.35
C VAL A 228 12.34 -8.21 -18.08
N VAL A 229 12.30 -8.16 -19.40
CA VAL A 229 12.66 -9.25 -20.32
C VAL A 229 13.72 -8.76 -21.29
N GLU A 230 14.75 -9.57 -21.55
CA GLU A 230 15.87 -9.20 -22.42
C GLU A 230 16.04 -10.17 -23.60
N LYS A 231 16.35 -9.65 -24.78
CA LYS A 231 16.83 -10.42 -25.92
C LYS A 231 18.15 -9.81 -26.40
N SER A 232 19.24 -10.59 -26.29
CA SER A 232 20.54 -10.14 -26.79
C SER A 232 20.53 -10.06 -28.32
N VAL A 233 20.99 -8.94 -28.86
CA VAL A 233 21.14 -8.71 -30.30
C VAL A 233 22.63 -8.55 -30.59
N LEU A 234 23.17 -9.37 -31.47
CA LEU A 234 24.55 -9.21 -31.93
C LEU A 234 24.55 -8.14 -33.02
N ASP A 235 25.21 -7.01 -32.78
CA ASP A 235 25.41 -5.98 -33.80
C ASP A 235 26.48 -6.44 -34.81
N GLU A 236 26.33 -6.04 -36.08
CA GLU A 236 27.27 -6.37 -37.17
C GLU A 236 28.68 -5.82 -36.92
N LYS A 237 28.82 -4.88 -35.98
CA LYS A 237 30.10 -4.27 -35.55
C LYS A 237 30.70 -4.88 -34.27
N GLY A 238 30.14 -5.98 -33.75
CA GLY A 238 30.66 -6.67 -32.57
C GLY A 238 30.31 -6.02 -31.23
N GLY A 239 29.41 -5.03 -31.21
CA GLY A 239 28.77 -4.52 -29.99
C GLY A 239 27.68 -5.47 -29.51
N VAL A 240 27.61 -5.72 -28.19
CA VAL A 240 26.50 -6.47 -27.58
C VAL A 240 25.42 -5.48 -27.16
N ASP A 241 24.54 -5.17 -28.09
CA ASP A 241 23.32 -4.43 -27.79
C ASP A 241 22.25 -5.41 -27.28
N ALA A 242 21.40 -4.95 -26.37
CA ALA A 242 20.28 -5.75 -25.93
C ALA A 242 18.98 -5.03 -26.25
N ARG A 243 18.00 -5.82 -26.66
CA ARG A 243 16.64 -5.35 -26.72
C ARG A 243 15.93 -5.72 -25.43
N ILE A 244 15.27 -4.75 -24.81
CA ILE A 244 14.64 -4.88 -23.51
C ILE A 244 13.15 -4.61 -23.67
N GLY A 245 12.34 -5.55 -23.20
CA GLY A 245 10.90 -5.39 -23.03
C GLY A 245 10.56 -5.18 -21.56
N ILE A 246 9.67 -4.24 -21.28
CA ILE A 246 9.22 -3.92 -19.93
C ILE A 246 7.70 -3.89 -19.85
N VAL A 247 7.19 -4.29 -18.69
CA VAL A 247 5.81 -4.04 -18.27
C VAL A 247 5.82 -3.66 -16.79
N ALA A 248 5.27 -2.51 -16.44
CA ALA A 248 5.12 -2.04 -15.08
C ALA A 248 3.65 -1.89 -14.72
N VAL A 249 3.26 -2.42 -13.56
CA VAL A 249 1.87 -2.39 -13.10
C VAL A 249 1.79 -1.80 -11.71
N GLU A 250 1.00 -0.73 -11.54
CA GLU A 250 0.59 -0.24 -10.24
C GLU A 250 -0.75 -0.90 -9.87
N ILE A 251 -0.69 -1.94 -9.06
CA ILE A 251 -1.84 -2.79 -8.72
C ILE A 251 -2.90 -2.00 -7.96
N SER A 252 -2.49 -1.00 -7.16
CA SER A 252 -3.44 -0.22 -6.37
C SER A 252 -4.28 0.78 -7.19
N THR A 253 -3.79 1.22 -8.35
CA THR A 253 -4.48 2.19 -9.22
C THR A 253 -4.93 1.59 -10.56
N GLY A 254 -4.39 0.44 -10.94
CA GLY A 254 -4.60 -0.18 -12.23
C GLY A 254 -3.83 0.49 -13.39
N ASP A 255 -2.80 1.30 -13.12
CA ASP A 255 -1.92 1.88 -14.15
C ASP A 255 -0.99 0.78 -14.72
N VAL A 256 -0.94 0.66 -16.05
CA VAL A 256 -0.13 -0.35 -16.75
C VAL A 256 0.72 0.36 -17.79
N VAL A 257 2.04 0.28 -17.62
CA VAL A 257 3.02 0.91 -18.50
C VAL A 257 3.82 -0.15 -19.22
N PHE A 258 3.90 -0.11 -20.54
CA PHE A 258 4.67 -1.10 -21.32
C PHE A 258 5.66 -0.42 -22.27
N GLY A 259 6.72 -1.12 -22.67
CA GLY A 259 7.66 -0.58 -23.64
C GLY A 259 8.65 -1.61 -24.16
N GLU A 260 9.22 -1.34 -25.34
CA GLU A 260 10.35 -2.08 -25.91
C GLU A 260 11.37 -1.08 -26.45
N PHE A 261 12.64 -1.23 -26.08
CA PHE A 261 13.72 -0.37 -26.55
C PHE A 261 15.05 -1.14 -26.67
N CYS A 262 15.94 -0.63 -27.52
CA CYS A 262 17.32 -1.09 -27.60
C CYS A 262 18.17 -0.33 -26.59
N ASP A 263 19.08 -1.04 -25.91
CA ASP A 263 19.97 -0.46 -24.91
C ASP A 263 21.40 -0.94 -25.10
N GLY A 264 22.33 0.00 -24.93
CA GLY A 264 23.76 -0.25 -25.09
C GLY A 264 24.35 -0.95 -23.87
N PHE A 265 25.67 -1.18 -23.90
CA PHE A 265 26.40 -1.91 -22.86
C PHE A 265 26.19 -1.38 -21.42
N LEU A 266 26.02 -0.06 -21.26
CA LEU A 266 25.84 0.58 -19.95
C LEU A 266 24.41 0.50 -19.39
N ARG A 267 23.45 0.02 -20.19
CA ARG A 267 22.03 -0.09 -19.79
C ARG A 267 21.40 1.22 -19.29
N SER A 268 21.77 2.34 -19.90
CA SER A 268 21.34 3.68 -19.47
C SER A 268 19.85 3.93 -19.65
N ALA A 269 19.23 3.32 -20.66
CA ALA A 269 17.80 3.46 -20.89
C ALA A 269 17.01 2.67 -19.83
N LEU A 270 17.44 1.44 -19.53
CA LEU A 270 16.85 0.63 -18.46
C LEU A 270 17.02 1.30 -17.08
N GLU A 271 18.18 1.88 -16.80
CA GLU A 271 18.40 2.63 -15.56
C GLU A 271 17.40 3.80 -15.44
N ALA A 272 17.16 4.54 -16.53
CA ALA A 272 16.18 5.62 -16.58
C ALA A 272 14.75 5.11 -16.29
N VAL A 273 14.35 3.96 -16.84
CA VAL A 273 13.05 3.34 -16.55
C VAL A 273 12.90 3.04 -15.06
N VAL A 274 13.90 2.38 -14.48
CA VAL A 274 13.85 1.92 -13.08
C VAL A 274 13.79 3.11 -12.11
N LEU A 275 14.56 4.18 -12.37
CA LEU A 275 14.51 5.38 -11.53
C LEU A 275 13.22 6.18 -11.70
N ASN A 276 12.64 6.21 -12.91
CA ASN A 276 11.38 6.92 -13.18
C ASN A 276 10.19 6.24 -12.52
N LEU A 277 10.10 4.91 -12.64
CA LEU A 277 8.99 4.14 -12.10
C LEU A 277 9.18 3.82 -10.61
N SER A 278 10.43 3.82 -10.12
CA SER A 278 10.77 3.49 -8.73
C SER A 278 10.05 2.22 -8.22
N PRO A 279 10.23 1.06 -8.89
CA PRO A 279 9.45 -0.12 -8.60
C PRO A 279 9.67 -0.64 -7.18
N ALA A 280 8.59 -1.07 -6.53
CA ALA A 280 8.63 -1.73 -5.24
C ALA A 280 9.02 -3.21 -5.36
N GLU A 281 8.82 -3.79 -6.54
CA GLU A 281 9.04 -5.19 -6.85
C GLU A 281 9.47 -5.38 -8.32
N LEU A 282 10.47 -6.24 -8.54
CA LEU A 282 11.06 -6.56 -9.84
C LEU A 282 10.82 -8.02 -10.21
N LEU A 283 10.27 -8.24 -11.40
CA LEU A 283 10.12 -9.57 -12.01
C LEU A 283 11.16 -9.74 -13.12
N LEU A 284 12.09 -10.66 -12.93
CA LEU A 284 13.18 -10.92 -13.87
C LEU A 284 12.84 -12.11 -14.76
N GLY A 285 12.69 -11.86 -16.06
CA GLY A 285 12.46 -12.92 -17.07
C GLY A 285 13.78 -13.52 -17.56
N ASP A 286 14.18 -14.66 -16.98
CA ASP A 286 15.41 -15.36 -17.35
C ASP A 286 15.31 -15.98 -18.76
N PRO A 287 16.41 -16.02 -19.54
CA PRO A 287 17.76 -15.58 -19.18
C PRO A 287 17.98 -14.07 -19.34
N LEU A 288 18.67 -13.42 -18.39
CA LEU A 288 19.16 -12.04 -18.53
C LEU A 288 20.67 -11.99 -18.75
N SER A 289 21.18 -10.93 -19.40
CA SER A 289 22.63 -10.70 -19.47
C SER A 289 23.18 -10.29 -18.11
N LYS A 290 24.46 -10.59 -17.87
CA LYS A 290 25.14 -10.25 -16.60
C LYS A 290 25.10 -8.75 -16.30
N GLN A 291 25.13 -7.92 -17.33
CA GLN A 291 25.05 -6.46 -17.22
C GLN A 291 23.68 -6.02 -16.71
N THR A 292 22.61 -6.51 -17.34
CA THR A 292 21.22 -6.21 -16.94
C THR A 292 20.93 -6.72 -15.54
N GLU A 293 21.31 -7.97 -15.24
CA GLU A 293 21.11 -8.57 -13.92
C GLU A 293 21.84 -7.77 -12.84
N LYS A 294 23.09 -7.37 -13.10
CA LYS A 294 23.86 -6.56 -12.16
C LYS A 294 23.19 -5.21 -11.88
N LEU A 295 22.75 -4.48 -12.90
CA LEU A 295 22.07 -3.18 -12.73
C LEU A 295 20.82 -3.31 -11.85
N LEU A 296 19.98 -4.31 -12.14
CA LEU A 296 18.71 -4.52 -11.43
C LEU A 296 18.93 -4.97 -9.98
N LEU A 297 19.92 -5.82 -9.73
CA LEU A 297 20.28 -6.26 -8.37
C LEU A 297 20.97 -5.16 -7.57
N ASP A 298 21.80 -4.32 -8.21
CA ASP A 298 22.42 -3.16 -7.57
C ASP A 298 21.33 -2.15 -7.15
N PHE A 299 20.32 -1.93 -8.02
CA PHE A 299 19.14 -1.14 -7.66
C PHE A 299 18.34 -1.78 -6.52
N ALA A 300 18.14 -3.10 -6.53
CA ALA A 300 17.40 -3.84 -5.50
C ALA A 300 18.18 -4.10 -4.20
N GLY A 301 19.32 -3.45 -4.02
CA GLY A 301 20.17 -3.62 -2.85
C GLY A 301 19.51 -3.26 -1.51
N PRO A 302 20.22 -3.45 -0.38
CA PRO A 302 19.66 -3.28 0.97
C PRO A 302 19.11 -1.87 1.27
N ALA A 303 19.55 -0.85 0.53
CA ALA A 303 19.13 0.53 0.71
C ALA A 303 17.73 0.81 0.12
N SER A 304 17.37 0.18 -1.00
CA SER A 304 16.09 0.38 -1.68
C SER A 304 15.02 -0.60 -1.19
N ASN A 305 15.44 -1.78 -0.70
CA ASN A 305 14.57 -2.82 -0.18
C ASN A 305 13.43 -3.14 -1.18
N VAL A 306 13.85 -3.34 -2.43
CA VAL A 306 13.01 -3.74 -3.56
C VAL A 306 13.07 -5.26 -3.67
N ARG A 307 11.89 -5.88 -3.76
CA ARG A 307 11.81 -7.34 -3.84
C ARG A 307 12.13 -7.79 -5.27
N VAL A 308 12.82 -8.92 -5.41
CA VAL A 308 13.16 -9.50 -6.72
C VAL A 308 12.62 -10.92 -6.81
N GLU A 309 11.89 -11.22 -7.89
CA GLU A 309 11.40 -12.55 -8.23
C GLU A 309 11.89 -12.95 -9.62
N ARG A 310 12.19 -14.23 -9.83
CA ARG A 310 12.72 -14.74 -11.10
C ARG A 310 11.76 -15.73 -11.72
N PHE A 311 11.58 -15.60 -13.03
CA PHE A 311 10.73 -16.47 -13.83
C PHE A 311 11.48 -16.96 -15.07
N SER A 312 11.36 -18.25 -15.39
CA SER A 312 11.88 -18.77 -16.66
C SER A 312 10.96 -18.42 -17.82
N ARG A 313 11.57 -17.97 -18.93
CA ARG A 313 10.89 -17.75 -20.22
C ARG A 313 10.80 -18.99 -21.09
N ASP A 314 11.29 -20.15 -20.64
CA ASP A 314 11.26 -21.39 -21.43
C ASP A 314 9.83 -21.81 -21.83
N CYS A 315 8.83 -21.28 -21.14
CA CYS A 315 7.41 -21.46 -21.44
C CYS A 315 6.89 -20.71 -22.69
N PHE A 316 7.69 -19.84 -23.32
CA PHE A 316 7.22 -18.91 -24.38
C PHE A 316 7.94 -19.02 -25.73
N ILE A 317 8.75 -20.07 -25.94
CA ILE A 317 9.64 -20.20 -27.09
C ILE A 317 8.89 -20.18 -28.45
N ASP A 318 7.61 -20.59 -28.49
CA ASP A 318 6.80 -20.71 -29.72
C ASP A 318 5.59 -19.74 -29.79
N GLY A 319 5.69 -18.53 -29.23
CA GLY A 319 4.58 -17.56 -29.26
C GLY A 319 3.47 -17.83 -28.24
N GLY A 320 3.71 -18.73 -27.28
CA GLY A 320 2.78 -19.05 -26.19
C GLY A 320 2.45 -17.85 -25.28
N ALA A 321 3.28 -16.80 -25.26
CA ALA A 321 3.04 -15.61 -24.45
C ALA A 321 1.76 -14.88 -24.87
N LEU A 322 1.57 -14.67 -26.18
CA LEU A 322 0.36 -14.02 -26.69
C LEU A 322 -0.87 -14.90 -26.45
N ALA A 323 -0.76 -16.22 -26.62
CA ALA A 323 -1.84 -17.14 -26.30
C ALA A 323 -2.25 -17.04 -24.82
N GLU A 324 -1.30 -17.04 -23.88
CA GLU A 324 -1.60 -16.89 -22.45
C GLU A 324 -2.27 -15.55 -22.13
N VAL A 325 -1.81 -14.45 -22.73
CA VAL A 325 -2.46 -13.14 -22.60
C VAL A 325 -3.89 -13.21 -23.16
N MET A 326 -4.09 -13.80 -24.34
CA MET A 326 -5.42 -13.93 -24.94
C MET A 326 -6.37 -14.83 -24.13
N THR A 327 -5.88 -15.91 -23.51
CA THR A 327 -6.72 -16.75 -22.64
C THR A 327 -7.35 -15.98 -21.48
N LEU A 328 -6.63 -14.97 -20.93
CA LEU A 328 -7.17 -14.10 -19.89
C LEU A 328 -8.38 -13.29 -20.40
N TYR A 329 -8.25 -12.71 -21.60
CA TYR A 329 -9.32 -11.94 -22.23
C TYR A 329 -10.49 -12.83 -22.70
N GLU A 330 -10.22 -14.05 -23.16
CA GLU A 330 -11.23 -15.03 -23.58
C GLU A 330 -12.06 -15.59 -22.41
N ASN A 331 -11.42 -15.94 -21.30
CA ASN A 331 -12.12 -16.46 -20.12
C ASN A 331 -13.15 -15.46 -19.55
N MET A 332 -12.96 -14.16 -19.77
CA MET A 332 -13.89 -13.11 -19.37
C MET A 332 -15.13 -13.00 -20.29
N HIS A 333 -15.07 -13.54 -21.52
CA HIS A 333 -16.21 -13.54 -22.45
C HIS A 333 -17.28 -14.59 -22.09
N ILE A 334 -16.95 -15.58 -21.24
CA ILE A 334 -17.83 -16.72 -20.94
C ILE A 334 -18.67 -16.51 -19.67
N ASP A 335 -18.26 -15.59 -18.78
CA ASP A 335 -19.01 -15.28 -17.54
C ASP A 335 -20.27 -14.42 -17.76
N SER A 336 -20.51 -13.96 -19.00
CA SER A 336 -21.78 -13.34 -19.42
C SER A 336 -22.68 -14.45 -19.98
N PRO A 337 -23.69 -14.95 -19.24
CA PRO A 337 -24.56 -15.99 -19.76
C PRO A 337 -25.29 -15.44 -20.99
N SER A 338 -25.01 -16.06 -22.12
CA SER A 338 -25.68 -15.85 -23.39
C SER A 338 -27.14 -16.26 -23.25
N ASP A 339 -28.01 -15.35 -22.82
CA ASP A 339 -29.46 -15.47 -23.00
C ASP A 339 -30.14 -14.11 -22.80
N SER A 340 -30.16 -13.32 -23.87
CA SER A 340 -31.37 -12.70 -24.44
C SER A 340 -31.02 -11.47 -25.26
N ILE A 341 -31.40 -11.56 -26.54
CA ILE A 341 -31.38 -10.48 -27.51
C ILE A 341 -32.32 -9.38 -26.99
N GLN A 342 -31.78 -8.31 -26.39
CA GLN A 342 -32.41 -6.98 -26.37
C GLN A 342 -31.41 -5.89 -25.92
N SER A 343 -30.87 -5.22 -26.94
CA SER A 343 -30.49 -3.78 -26.99
C SER A 343 -30.18 -3.07 -25.66
N ASN A 344 -28.89 -3.02 -25.29
CA ASN A 344 -28.19 -1.79 -24.86
C ASN A 344 -26.66 -1.96 -24.58
N ASP A 345 -26.06 -3.15 -24.72
CA ASP A 345 -24.61 -3.40 -24.48
C ASP A 345 -23.65 -3.03 -25.62
N LEU A 346 -23.69 -1.78 -26.08
CA LEU A 346 -22.78 -1.27 -27.13
C LEU A 346 -21.46 -0.69 -26.58
N THR A 347 -21.39 -0.35 -25.29
CA THR A 347 -20.23 0.35 -24.69
C THR A 347 -19.14 -0.59 -24.19
N GLU A 348 -19.47 -1.65 -23.44
CA GLU A 348 -18.49 -2.62 -22.92
C GLU A 348 -17.75 -3.35 -24.05
N ASN A 349 -18.48 -3.73 -25.09
CA ASN A 349 -17.93 -4.36 -26.29
C ASN A 349 -16.95 -3.45 -27.07
N ARG A 350 -17.02 -2.13 -26.89
CA ARG A 350 -16.14 -1.19 -27.60
C ARG A 350 -14.82 -1.00 -26.85
N SER A 351 -14.86 -0.85 -25.52
CA SER A 351 -13.68 -0.72 -24.67
C SER A 351 -12.82 -1.98 -24.69
N GLN A 352 -13.44 -3.17 -24.59
CA GLN A 352 -12.70 -4.45 -24.62
C GLN A 352 -12.05 -4.72 -26.00
N LYS A 353 -12.71 -4.35 -27.10
CA LYS A 353 -12.12 -4.43 -28.45
C LYS A 353 -10.92 -3.50 -28.64
N LEU A 354 -10.92 -2.33 -27.99
CA LEU A 354 -9.79 -1.41 -28.01
C LEU A 354 -8.58 -2.00 -27.28
N ILE A 355 -8.79 -2.66 -26.13
CA ILE A 355 -7.73 -3.32 -25.36
C ILE A 355 -7.09 -4.43 -26.17
N ILE A 356 -7.90 -5.32 -26.74
CA ILE A 356 -7.39 -6.43 -27.55
C ILE A 356 -6.58 -5.88 -28.72
N LYS A 357 -7.02 -4.77 -29.34
CA LYS A 357 -6.28 -4.09 -30.40
C LYS A 357 -4.95 -3.51 -29.90
N GLU A 358 -4.92 -2.88 -28.73
CA GLU A 358 -3.68 -2.36 -28.13
C GLU A 358 -2.71 -3.48 -27.79
N VAL A 359 -3.20 -4.56 -27.17
CA VAL A 359 -2.42 -5.75 -26.83
C VAL A 359 -1.83 -6.40 -28.08
N MET A 360 -2.62 -6.49 -29.16
CA MET A 360 -2.16 -6.99 -30.47
C MET A 360 -1.11 -6.09 -31.12
N ASN A 361 -1.11 -4.79 -30.80
CA ASN A 361 -0.12 -3.84 -31.30
C ASN A 361 1.13 -3.75 -30.40
N MET A 362 1.16 -4.44 -29.26
CA MET A 362 2.33 -4.40 -28.38
C MET A 362 3.53 -5.13 -28.99
N PRO A 363 4.75 -4.64 -28.74
CA PRO A 363 5.97 -5.34 -29.13
C PRO A 363 6.12 -6.72 -28.48
N ASP A 364 6.79 -7.66 -29.15
CA ASP A 364 6.92 -9.07 -28.72
C ASP A 364 7.53 -9.21 -27.31
N LEU A 365 8.59 -8.47 -26.98
CA LEU A 365 9.20 -8.58 -25.65
C LEU A 365 8.31 -7.97 -24.56
N ALA A 366 7.52 -6.95 -24.89
CA ALA A 366 6.54 -6.38 -23.98
C ALA A 366 5.38 -7.37 -23.73
N VAL A 367 4.93 -8.11 -24.75
CA VAL A 367 3.93 -9.18 -24.59
C VAL A 367 4.46 -10.31 -23.71
N GLN A 368 5.72 -10.71 -23.87
CA GLN A 368 6.35 -11.70 -22.98
C GLN A 368 6.43 -11.22 -21.53
N ALA A 369 6.81 -9.95 -21.31
CA ALA A 369 6.82 -9.35 -19.98
C ALA A 369 5.40 -9.25 -19.38
N LEU A 370 4.38 -8.95 -20.20
CA LEU A 370 2.98 -8.95 -19.77
C LEU A 370 2.52 -10.35 -19.36
N ALA A 371 2.85 -11.39 -20.13
CA ALA A 371 2.49 -12.77 -19.83
C ALA A 371 3.09 -13.24 -18.49
N LEU A 372 4.36 -12.92 -18.22
CA LEU A 372 4.99 -13.18 -16.91
C LEU A 372 4.30 -12.43 -15.79
N THR A 373 3.94 -11.16 -16.02
CA THR A 373 3.23 -10.34 -15.04
C THR A 373 1.83 -10.91 -14.75
N ILE A 374 1.08 -11.33 -15.77
CA ILE A 374 -0.21 -12.02 -15.59
C ILE A 374 -0.05 -13.25 -14.72
N ARG A 375 0.94 -14.10 -15.00
CA ARG A 375 1.17 -15.33 -14.24
C ARG A 375 1.48 -15.05 -12.78
N HIS A 376 2.33 -14.06 -12.52
CA HIS A 376 2.62 -13.63 -11.16
C HIS A 376 1.35 -13.10 -10.48
N LEU A 377 0.59 -12.20 -11.11
CA LEU A 377 -0.64 -11.63 -10.54
C LEU A 377 -1.75 -12.66 -10.30
N LYS A 378 -1.82 -13.74 -11.08
CA LYS A 378 -2.74 -14.87 -10.84
C LYS A 378 -2.51 -15.54 -9.49
N GLU A 379 -1.26 -15.57 -8.98
CA GLU A 379 -0.98 -16.10 -7.64
C GLU A 379 -1.63 -15.28 -6.52
N PHE A 380 -1.92 -14.01 -6.79
CA PHE A 380 -2.49 -13.05 -5.86
C PHE A 380 -3.99 -12.78 -6.10
N GLY A 381 -4.56 -13.28 -7.20
CA GLY A 381 -5.94 -12.99 -7.62
C GLY A 381 -6.15 -11.58 -8.20
N PHE A 382 -5.09 -10.94 -8.70
CA PHE A 382 -5.12 -9.57 -9.24
C PHE A 382 -5.05 -9.50 -10.77
N GLU A 383 -5.16 -10.63 -11.48
CA GLU A 383 -5.02 -10.71 -12.93
C GLU A 383 -6.07 -9.89 -13.70
N ARG A 384 -7.25 -9.67 -13.10
CA ARG A 384 -8.34 -8.88 -13.69
C ARG A 384 -8.01 -7.39 -13.87
N ILE A 385 -7.01 -6.86 -13.16
CA ILE A 385 -6.57 -5.47 -13.31
C ILE A 385 -6.10 -5.20 -14.73
N LEU A 386 -5.50 -6.20 -15.37
CA LEU A 386 -5.00 -6.12 -16.75
C LEU A 386 -6.12 -6.21 -17.80
N CYS A 387 -7.34 -6.57 -17.39
CA CYS A 387 -8.53 -6.58 -18.24
C CYS A 387 -9.20 -5.21 -18.34
N SER A 388 -8.86 -4.27 -17.45
CA SER A 388 -9.42 -2.92 -17.46
C SER A 388 -8.56 -1.99 -18.32
N GLY A 389 -9.03 -1.71 -19.52
CA GLY A 389 -8.29 -1.01 -20.58
C GLY A 389 -8.01 0.46 -20.39
N ALA A 390 -8.58 1.07 -19.36
CA ALA A 390 -8.54 2.53 -19.22
C ALA A 390 -7.15 3.08 -18.83
N SER A 391 -6.13 2.22 -18.63
CA SER A 391 -4.83 2.64 -18.12
C SER A 391 -3.61 1.93 -18.75
N ILE A 392 -3.75 1.21 -19.86
CA ILE A 392 -2.58 0.66 -20.56
C ILE A 392 -1.97 1.77 -21.42
N ARG A 393 -0.69 2.11 -21.17
CA ARG A 393 0.02 3.16 -21.91
C ARG A 393 1.46 2.78 -22.25
N PRO A 394 1.99 3.26 -23.39
CA PRO A 394 3.40 3.10 -23.69
C PRO A 394 4.27 3.93 -22.74
N PHE A 395 5.47 3.44 -22.41
CA PHE A 395 6.45 4.11 -21.56
C PHE A 395 7.03 5.37 -22.21
N SER A 396 7.21 5.35 -23.53
CA SER A 396 7.74 6.49 -24.28
C SER A 396 6.71 6.95 -25.30
N SER A 397 6.30 8.22 -25.19
CA SER A 397 5.49 8.93 -26.16
C SER A 397 6.35 10.02 -26.81
N ASN A 398 6.15 10.29 -28.11
CA ASN A 398 6.86 11.39 -28.80
C ASN A 398 6.46 12.79 -28.28
N THR A 399 5.48 12.85 -27.37
CA THR A 399 4.91 14.07 -26.82
C THR A 399 5.61 14.54 -25.55
N GLU A 400 6.50 13.74 -24.97
CA GLU A 400 7.16 14.00 -23.68
C GLU A 400 8.67 14.19 -23.81
N MET A 401 9.25 15.03 -22.95
CA MET A 401 10.68 15.27 -22.83
C MET A 401 11.35 14.06 -22.19
N THR A 402 12.42 13.55 -22.80
CA THR A 402 13.18 12.44 -22.27
C THR A 402 14.16 12.92 -21.20
N LEU A 403 13.85 12.63 -19.93
CA LEU A 403 14.75 12.87 -18.79
C LEU A 403 15.49 11.59 -18.43
N SER A 404 16.82 11.62 -18.54
CA SER A 404 17.66 10.49 -18.11
C SER A 404 17.63 10.30 -16.59
N ALA A 405 17.91 9.07 -16.16
CA ALA A 405 18.16 8.70 -14.76
C ALA A 405 19.03 9.73 -14.01
N ASN A 406 20.19 10.02 -14.61
CA ASN A 406 21.16 10.94 -14.06
C ASN A 406 20.64 12.39 -14.01
N ALA A 407 19.86 12.84 -15.01
CA ALA A 407 19.25 14.16 -14.99
C ALA A 407 18.24 14.30 -13.83
N LEU A 408 17.37 13.31 -13.62
CA LEU A 408 16.38 13.33 -12.53
C LEU A 408 17.02 13.41 -11.15
N GLN A 409 18.12 12.66 -10.94
CA GLN A 409 18.88 12.69 -9.69
C GLN A 409 19.68 13.99 -9.51
N GLN A 410 20.45 14.40 -10.52
CA GLN A 410 21.33 15.57 -10.40
C GLN A 410 20.56 16.88 -10.30
N LEU A 411 19.37 16.96 -10.91
CA LEU A 411 18.47 18.11 -10.82
C LEU A 411 17.54 18.04 -9.60
N GLU A 412 17.56 16.94 -8.83
CA GLU A 412 16.72 16.75 -7.64
C GLU A 412 15.22 16.95 -7.96
N VAL A 413 14.78 16.36 -9.08
CA VAL A 413 13.42 16.57 -9.62
C VAL A 413 12.37 15.96 -8.69
N LEU A 414 12.58 14.70 -8.28
CA LEU A 414 11.64 13.95 -7.45
C LEU A 414 12.08 13.87 -5.99
N LYS A 415 13.37 13.58 -5.76
CA LYS A 415 13.98 13.37 -4.44
C LYS A 415 15.32 14.10 -4.38
N ASN A 416 15.72 14.52 -3.18
CA ASN A 416 17.03 15.11 -2.96
C ASN A 416 18.13 14.03 -2.94
N ASN A 417 19.38 14.45 -3.09
CA ASN A 417 20.54 13.53 -3.02
C ASN A 417 21.11 13.36 -1.60
N SER A 418 20.66 14.13 -0.62
CA SER A 418 21.23 14.14 0.74
C SER A 418 20.71 13.02 1.62
N ASP A 419 19.40 12.83 1.68
CA ASP A 419 18.73 11.83 2.51
C ASP A 419 17.69 11.01 1.73
N GLY A 420 17.53 11.27 0.43
CA GLY A 420 16.58 10.57 -0.43
C GLY A 420 15.12 10.95 -0.15
N SER A 421 14.87 11.99 0.65
CA SER A 421 13.52 12.51 0.88
C SER A 421 13.06 13.42 -0.25
N GLU A 422 11.76 13.65 -0.31
CA GLU A 422 11.17 14.63 -1.24
C GLU A 422 11.43 16.07 -0.80
N ILE A 423 11.85 16.30 0.45
CA ILE A 423 12.08 17.64 0.97
C ILE A 423 13.26 18.26 0.26
N GLY A 424 13.06 19.45 -0.33
CA GLY A 424 14.09 20.11 -1.13
C GLY A 424 14.20 19.59 -2.58
N SER A 425 13.24 18.81 -3.06
CA SER A 425 13.12 18.48 -4.48
C SER A 425 12.23 19.48 -5.23
N LEU A 426 12.30 19.49 -6.57
CA LEU A 426 11.40 20.28 -7.41
C LEU A 426 9.92 19.91 -7.14
N LEU A 427 9.63 18.61 -7.04
CA LEU A 427 8.29 18.09 -6.76
C LEU A 427 7.70 18.69 -5.48
N GLN A 428 8.48 18.80 -4.40
CA GLN A 428 7.99 19.34 -3.12
C GLN A 428 7.58 20.81 -3.20
N ILE A 429 8.18 21.59 -4.11
CA ILE A 429 7.81 23.00 -4.30
C ILE A 429 6.55 23.11 -5.15
N MET A 430 6.46 22.28 -6.20
CA MET A 430 5.34 22.29 -7.13
C MET A 430 4.08 21.66 -6.53
N ASN A 431 4.23 20.73 -5.59
CA ASN A 431 3.12 19.96 -5.05
C ASN A 431 2.37 20.70 -3.93
N ARG A 432 1.24 21.31 -4.32
CA ARG A 432 0.19 21.92 -3.50
C ARG A 432 -1.15 21.24 -3.72
N THR A 433 -1.13 20.00 -4.24
CA THR A 433 -2.32 19.20 -4.46
C THR A 433 -3.00 18.87 -3.14
N LEU A 434 -4.33 18.79 -3.16
CA LEU A 434 -5.14 18.49 -1.98
C LEU A 434 -5.54 17.01 -1.91
N THR A 435 -5.41 16.29 -3.02
CA THR A 435 -5.78 14.88 -3.16
C THR A 435 -4.55 14.00 -3.42
N ILE A 436 -4.59 12.76 -2.94
CA ILE A 436 -3.49 11.80 -3.13
C ILE A 436 -3.32 11.45 -4.62
N PHE A 437 -4.42 11.26 -5.34
CA PHE A 437 -4.40 10.97 -6.78
C PHE A 437 -3.90 12.17 -7.60
N GLY A 438 -4.22 13.41 -7.20
CA GLY A 438 -3.63 14.63 -7.75
C GLY A 438 -2.11 14.67 -7.52
N SER A 439 -1.66 14.39 -6.29
CA SER A 439 -0.22 14.33 -5.98
C SER A 439 0.52 13.28 -6.82
N ARG A 440 -0.07 12.11 -7.07
CA ARG A 440 0.51 11.06 -7.94
C ARG A 440 0.59 11.54 -9.39
N LEU A 441 -0.47 12.15 -9.90
CA LEU A 441 -0.49 12.68 -11.26
C LEU A 441 0.52 13.81 -11.45
N LEU A 442 0.66 14.70 -10.46
CA LEU A 442 1.63 15.78 -10.51
C LEU A 442 3.07 15.24 -10.52
N ARG A 443 3.37 14.20 -9.75
CA ARG A 443 4.67 13.50 -9.81
C ARG A 443 4.99 13.05 -11.23
N HIS A 444 4.02 12.43 -11.91
CA HIS A 444 4.17 12.00 -13.30
C HIS A 444 4.42 13.18 -14.23
N TRP A 445 3.65 14.28 -14.10
CA TRP A 445 3.87 15.49 -14.92
C TRP A 445 5.26 16.09 -14.74
N VAL A 446 5.79 16.07 -13.51
CA VAL A 446 7.11 16.62 -13.19
C VAL A 446 8.25 15.80 -13.78
N SER A 447 8.11 14.47 -13.85
CA SER A 447 9.11 13.60 -14.48
C SER A 447 8.97 13.45 -15.99
N HIS A 448 7.82 13.83 -16.56
CA HIS A 448 7.51 13.75 -18.00
C HIS A 448 6.97 15.09 -18.51
N PRO A 449 7.82 16.14 -18.63
CA PRO A 449 7.43 17.40 -19.25
C PRO A 449 6.96 17.19 -20.70
N LEU A 450 6.09 18.05 -21.22
CA LEU A 450 5.66 17.99 -22.61
C LEU A 450 6.62 18.66 -23.59
N CYS A 451 6.53 18.22 -24.84
CA CYS A 451 7.16 18.87 -25.99
C CYS A 451 6.14 19.51 -26.96
N ASP A 452 4.85 19.21 -26.84
CA ASP A 452 3.80 19.74 -27.73
C ASP A 452 3.32 21.14 -27.28
N GLN A 453 3.58 22.16 -28.09
CA GLN A 453 3.21 23.56 -27.84
C GLN A 453 1.71 23.76 -27.63
N THR A 454 0.87 23.00 -28.33
CA THR A 454 -0.60 23.13 -28.24
C THR A 454 -1.12 22.67 -26.88
N LEU A 455 -0.53 21.61 -26.34
CA LEU A 455 -0.91 21.05 -25.04
C LEU A 455 -0.36 21.91 -23.89
N ILE A 456 0.87 22.40 -24.04
CA ILE A 456 1.50 23.31 -23.08
C ILE A 456 0.67 24.60 -22.96
N SER A 457 0.33 25.22 -24.10
CA SER A 457 -0.47 26.46 -24.12
C SER A 457 -1.86 26.26 -23.52
N ALA A 458 -2.58 25.19 -23.89
CA ALA A 458 -3.90 24.88 -23.33
C ALA A 458 -3.89 24.82 -21.79
N ARG A 459 -2.81 24.27 -21.20
CA ARG A 459 -2.67 24.23 -19.75
C ARG A 459 -2.22 25.55 -19.13
N LEU A 460 -1.33 26.31 -19.77
CA LEU A 460 -0.98 27.66 -19.31
C LEU A 460 -2.21 28.56 -19.26
N HIS A 461 -3.12 28.43 -20.25
CA HIS A 461 -4.43 29.09 -20.23
C HIS A 461 -5.27 28.64 -19.03
N ALA A 462 -5.40 27.33 -18.78
CA ALA A 462 -6.16 26.81 -17.64
C ALA A 462 -5.59 27.28 -16.29
N VAL A 463 -4.26 27.24 -16.11
CA VAL A 463 -3.59 27.73 -14.90
C VAL A 463 -3.83 29.23 -14.72
N SER A 464 -3.76 30.01 -15.80
CA SER A 464 -4.00 31.45 -15.78
C SER A 464 -5.45 31.78 -15.43
N GLU A 465 -6.42 31.06 -16.00
CA GLU A 465 -7.84 31.20 -15.72
C GLU A 465 -8.15 30.88 -14.25
N ILE A 466 -7.64 29.76 -13.74
CA ILE A 466 -7.80 29.39 -12.32
C ILE A 466 -7.15 30.45 -11.43
N ALA A 467 -5.92 30.89 -11.72
CA ALA A 467 -5.21 31.89 -10.93
C ALA A 467 -5.93 33.25 -10.91
N GLN A 468 -6.50 33.69 -12.04
CA GLN A 468 -7.34 34.89 -12.14
C GLN A 468 -8.61 34.76 -11.29
N SER A 469 -9.25 33.60 -11.30
CA SER A 469 -10.45 33.31 -10.51
C SER A 469 -10.21 33.23 -8.99
N MET A 470 -8.95 33.16 -8.54
CA MET A 470 -8.61 33.19 -7.10
C MET A 470 -8.65 34.60 -6.50
N GLY A 471 -8.91 35.63 -7.31
CA GLY A 471 -9.01 37.03 -6.92
C GLY A 471 -7.72 37.63 -6.32
N SER A 472 -7.74 38.95 -6.10
CA SER A 472 -6.81 39.58 -5.17
C SER A 472 -7.32 39.31 -3.76
N CYS A 473 -6.46 38.83 -2.85
CA CYS A 473 -6.78 38.32 -1.51
C CYS A 473 -7.48 39.35 -0.55
N ASN A 474 -7.87 40.52 -1.04
CA ASN A 474 -8.56 41.57 -0.30
C ASN A 474 -10.08 41.40 -0.24
N SER A 475 -10.72 40.69 -1.16
CA SER A 475 -12.20 40.59 -1.19
C SER A 475 -12.77 39.65 -0.11
N VAL A 476 -12.00 38.64 0.33
CA VAL A 476 -12.48 37.62 1.29
C VAL A 476 -12.58 38.15 2.73
N LYS A 477 -11.86 39.23 3.09
CA LYS A 477 -11.95 39.83 4.44
C LYS A 477 -13.24 40.63 4.68
N ASN A 478 -13.95 41.02 3.63
CA ASN A 478 -15.20 41.79 3.77
C ASN A 478 -16.46 40.90 3.85
N LEU A 479 -16.36 39.59 3.60
CA LEU A 479 -17.51 38.67 3.65
C LEU A 479 -17.89 38.18 5.07
N VAL A 480 -17.14 38.56 6.11
CA VAL A 480 -17.41 38.12 7.51
C VAL A 480 -18.21 39.16 8.32
N ARG A 481 -18.69 40.25 7.68
CA ARG A 481 -19.66 41.17 8.30
C ARG A 481 -20.94 41.21 7.48
N VAL A 482 -21.75 40.16 7.61
CA VAL A 482 -23.16 40.21 7.25
C VAL A 482 -23.93 40.44 8.55
N GLU A 483 -24.15 41.72 8.88
CA GLU A 483 -25.37 42.08 9.59
C GLU A 483 -26.52 41.99 8.58
N GLU A 484 -27.67 41.55 9.06
CA GLU A 484 -28.88 41.21 8.30
C GLU A 484 -29.35 42.37 7.43
N ASP A 485 -29.10 42.31 6.12
CA ASP A 485 -29.79 43.11 5.10
C ASP A 485 -30.28 42.17 3.98
N PRO A 486 -31.55 42.25 3.52
CA PRO A 486 -32.11 41.26 2.58
C PRO A 486 -31.74 41.50 1.11
N ASP A 487 -30.97 42.54 0.79
CA ASP A 487 -30.64 42.94 -0.59
C ASP A 487 -29.17 42.71 -0.97
N VAL A 488 -28.57 41.60 -0.52
CA VAL A 488 -27.21 41.21 -0.93
C VAL A 488 -27.28 40.34 -2.17
N ALA A 489 -26.82 40.91 -3.29
CA ALA A 489 -26.57 40.22 -4.55
C ALA A 489 -25.90 38.86 -4.31
N ILE A 490 -26.47 37.80 -4.91
CA ILE A 490 -25.91 36.45 -4.94
C ILE A 490 -24.52 36.56 -5.60
N VAL A 491 -23.47 36.66 -4.79
CA VAL A 491 -22.09 36.55 -5.27
C VAL A 491 -21.93 35.10 -5.73
N GLN A 492 -21.84 34.89 -7.04
CA GLN A 492 -21.52 33.57 -7.60
C GLN A 492 -20.26 33.04 -6.90
N PRO A 493 -20.25 31.78 -6.43
CA PRO A 493 -19.03 31.24 -5.84
C PRO A 493 -17.96 31.22 -6.93
N GLU A 494 -16.91 32.03 -6.74
CA GLU A 494 -15.73 32.07 -7.60
C GLU A 494 -15.25 30.63 -7.83
N LEU A 495 -14.97 30.26 -9.09
CA LEU A 495 -14.55 28.93 -9.51
C LEU A 495 -13.51 28.32 -8.54
N ALA A 496 -12.53 29.12 -8.11
CA ALA A 496 -11.52 28.74 -7.14
C ALA A 496 -12.06 28.29 -5.76
N TYR A 497 -13.10 28.93 -5.23
CA TYR A 497 -13.70 28.55 -3.94
C TYR A 497 -14.40 27.20 -4.04
N THR A 498 -15.19 26.99 -5.09
CA THR A 498 -15.87 25.72 -5.35
C THR A 498 -14.87 24.59 -5.57
N LEU A 499 -13.82 24.84 -6.36
CA LEU A 499 -12.73 23.90 -6.59
C LEU A 499 -12.01 23.53 -5.29
N SER A 500 -11.58 24.52 -4.50
CA SER A 500 -10.91 24.30 -3.23
C SER A 500 -11.78 23.52 -2.24
N LEU A 501 -13.08 23.83 -2.17
CA LEU A 501 -14.02 23.11 -1.30
C LEU A 501 -14.17 21.63 -1.72
N VAL A 502 -14.39 21.37 -3.01
CA VAL A 502 -14.50 20.00 -3.55
C VAL A 502 -13.21 19.22 -3.37
N LEU A 503 -12.06 19.82 -3.67
CA LEU A 503 -10.77 19.15 -3.52
C LEU A 503 -10.42 18.91 -2.04
N THR A 504 -10.80 19.80 -1.13
CA THR A 504 -10.61 19.63 0.32
C THR A 504 -11.51 18.53 0.88
N THR A 505 -12.75 18.41 0.42
CA THR A 505 -13.64 17.31 0.84
C THR A 505 -13.16 15.97 0.30
N LEU A 506 -12.69 15.93 -0.96
CA LEU A 506 -12.08 14.74 -1.56
C LEU A 506 -10.75 14.35 -0.90
N GLY A 507 -9.91 15.33 -0.52
CA GLY A 507 -8.65 15.09 0.18
C GLY A 507 -8.83 14.51 1.60
N ARG A 508 -10.00 14.73 2.22
CA ARG A 508 -10.39 14.12 3.50
C ARG A 508 -11.06 12.76 3.34
N ALA A 509 -11.46 12.39 2.12
CA ALA A 509 -12.03 11.08 1.84
C ALA A 509 -10.90 10.03 1.74
N PRO A 510 -11.17 8.75 2.08
CA PRO A 510 -10.25 7.66 1.77
C PRO A 510 -10.00 7.60 0.25
N ASP A 511 -8.80 7.15 -0.16
CA ASP A 511 -8.35 7.15 -1.57
C ASP A 511 -9.38 6.46 -2.50
N ILE A 512 -10.21 7.29 -3.15
CA ILE A 512 -11.36 6.84 -3.94
C ILE A 512 -10.90 6.02 -5.15
N GLN A 513 -9.75 6.37 -5.73
CA GLN A 513 -9.16 5.61 -6.85
C GLN A 513 -8.89 4.16 -6.42
N ARG A 514 -8.25 3.96 -5.26
CA ARG A 514 -7.99 2.63 -4.68
C ARG A 514 -9.27 1.92 -4.24
N GLY A 515 -10.25 2.67 -3.72
CA GLY A 515 -11.54 2.12 -3.32
C GLY A 515 -12.31 1.49 -4.48
N ILE A 516 -12.31 2.15 -5.64
CA ILE A 516 -13.01 1.69 -6.84
C ILE A 516 -12.35 0.45 -7.46
N THR A 517 -11.01 0.39 -7.46
CA THR A 517 -10.29 -0.83 -7.88
C THR A 517 -10.58 -2.02 -6.97
N ARG A 518 -10.72 -1.82 -5.64
CA ARG A 518 -11.08 -2.92 -4.72
C ARG A 518 -12.50 -3.46 -4.94
N ILE A 519 -13.42 -2.58 -5.34
CA ILE A 519 -14.80 -2.96 -5.69
C ILE A 519 -14.81 -3.87 -6.94
N PHE A 520 -13.79 -3.81 -7.80
CA PHE A 520 -13.74 -4.59 -9.05
C PHE A 520 -13.60 -6.13 -8.88
N HIS A 521 -13.41 -6.68 -7.67
CA HIS A 521 -12.95 -8.08 -7.47
C HIS A 521 -13.99 -9.17 -7.05
N CYS A 522 -15.30 -8.92 -7.21
CA CYS A 522 -16.35 -9.91 -7.58
C CYS A 522 -16.82 -11.12 -6.72
N THR A 523 -18.05 -11.59 -7.12
CA THR A 523 -18.73 -12.95 -7.03
C THR A 523 -19.89 -13.33 -6.04
N ALA A 524 -21.16 -13.28 -6.54
CA ALA A 524 -22.35 -14.20 -6.44
C ALA A 524 -23.75 -13.70 -5.87
N THR A 525 -24.91 -14.37 -6.09
CA THR A 525 -26.28 -13.75 -6.32
C THR A 525 -27.29 -13.57 -5.14
N PRO A 526 -28.37 -12.72 -5.29
CA PRO A 526 -29.29 -12.32 -4.20
C PRO A 526 -30.40 -13.29 -3.73
N SER A 527 -30.80 -14.30 -4.52
CA SER A 527 -31.91 -15.20 -4.16
C SER A 527 -31.57 -16.18 -3.02
N GLU A 528 -30.28 -16.40 -2.80
CA GLU A 528 -29.74 -17.25 -1.73
C GLU A 528 -29.74 -16.52 -0.39
N VAL A 529 -29.51 -15.21 -0.37
CA VAL A 529 -29.55 -14.38 0.84
C VAL A 529 -30.94 -14.34 1.45
N ILE A 530 -31.97 -14.23 0.61
CA ILE A 530 -33.36 -14.18 1.08
C ILE A 530 -33.70 -15.49 1.79
N ARG A 531 -33.38 -16.64 1.17
CA ARG A 531 -33.59 -17.97 1.76
C ARG A 531 -32.79 -18.17 3.04
N ALA A 532 -31.52 -17.78 3.07
CA ALA A 532 -30.67 -17.91 4.25
C ALA A 532 -31.14 -17.00 5.40
N ARG A 533 -31.66 -15.81 5.09
CA ARG A 533 -32.22 -14.89 6.08
C ARG A 533 -33.51 -15.42 6.69
N GLU A 534 -34.36 -16.04 5.87
CA GLU A 534 -35.59 -16.71 6.34
C GLU A 534 -35.26 -17.91 7.23
N ALA A 535 -34.28 -18.73 6.85
CA ALA A 535 -33.82 -19.84 7.67
C ALA A 535 -33.23 -19.39 9.02
N PHE A 536 -32.41 -18.33 9.02
CA PHE A 536 -31.89 -17.72 10.24
C PHE A 536 -33.02 -17.20 11.15
N LYS A 537 -33.99 -16.49 10.58
CA LYS A 537 -35.13 -15.95 11.33
C LYS A 537 -35.98 -17.06 11.96
N LEU A 538 -36.28 -18.12 11.20
CA LEU A 538 -37.03 -19.28 11.70
C LEU A 538 -36.31 -19.97 12.87
N ALA A 539 -34.98 -20.12 12.78
CA ALA A 539 -34.19 -20.73 13.86
C ALA A 539 -34.19 -19.89 15.15
N VAL A 540 -34.16 -18.55 15.03
CA VAL A 540 -34.29 -17.63 16.17
C VAL A 540 -35.68 -17.71 16.80
N GLU A 541 -36.74 -17.66 15.99
CA GLU A 541 -38.12 -17.75 16.49
C GLU A 541 -38.41 -19.07 17.20
N GLN A 542 -37.87 -20.18 16.68
CA GLN A 542 -37.94 -21.48 17.34
C GLN A 542 -37.26 -21.43 18.71
N LEU A 543 -36.06 -20.88 18.80
CA LEU A 543 -35.30 -20.79 20.04
C LEU A 543 -36.00 -19.90 21.08
N ASP A 544 -36.53 -18.75 20.66
CA ASP A 544 -37.27 -17.84 21.53
C ASP A 544 -38.57 -18.48 22.05
N SER A 545 -39.30 -19.22 21.21
CA SER A 545 -40.55 -19.89 21.63
C SER A 545 -40.33 -20.93 22.75
N MET A 546 -39.12 -21.48 22.86
CA MET A 546 -38.79 -22.46 23.90
C MET A 546 -38.72 -21.85 25.29
N ILE A 547 -38.46 -20.53 25.43
CA ILE A 547 -38.42 -19.90 26.76
C ILE A 547 -39.79 -19.99 27.44
N ASP A 548 -40.88 -19.90 26.69
CA ASP A 548 -42.23 -19.98 27.22
C ASP A 548 -42.58 -21.39 27.71
N PHE A 549 -42.03 -22.42 27.05
CA PHE A 549 -42.11 -23.78 27.53
C PHE A 549 -41.38 -23.92 28.88
N TYR A 550 -40.15 -23.42 29.00
CA TYR A 550 -39.38 -23.49 30.25
C TYR A 550 -39.96 -22.61 31.37
N ARG A 551 -40.55 -21.45 31.06
CA ARG A 551 -41.31 -20.62 32.03
C ARG A 551 -42.44 -21.42 32.67
N LYS A 552 -43.17 -22.20 31.86
CA LYS A 552 -44.24 -23.09 32.34
C LYS A 552 -43.68 -24.28 33.12
N GLN A 553 -42.62 -24.91 32.62
CA GLN A 553 -42.01 -26.09 33.25
C GLN A 553 -41.37 -25.79 34.61
N LEU A 554 -40.69 -24.66 34.74
CA LEU A 554 -40.00 -24.23 35.97
C LEU A 554 -40.88 -23.38 36.90
N GLY A 555 -42.09 -22.99 36.46
CA GLY A 555 -43.00 -22.14 37.21
C GLY A 555 -42.50 -20.69 37.41
N MET A 556 -41.52 -20.25 36.63
CA MET A 556 -40.90 -18.94 36.73
C MET A 556 -41.35 -18.05 35.56
N LYS A 557 -42.21 -17.06 35.85
CA LYS A 557 -42.77 -16.16 34.82
C LYS A 557 -41.74 -15.19 34.23
N ASN A 558 -40.73 -14.80 35.01
CA ASN A 558 -39.71 -13.82 34.61
C ASN A 558 -38.43 -14.49 34.09
N LEU A 559 -38.49 -15.74 33.63
CA LEU A 559 -37.32 -16.42 33.08
C LEU A 559 -37.00 -15.85 31.70
N GLU A 560 -35.75 -15.50 31.48
CA GLU A 560 -35.24 -15.01 30.20
C GLU A 560 -33.93 -15.72 29.86
N PHE A 561 -33.64 -15.82 28.57
CA PHE A 561 -32.36 -16.26 28.10
C PHE A 561 -31.29 -15.19 28.36
N ILE A 562 -30.16 -15.59 28.92
CA ILE A 562 -29.06 -14.68 29.25
C ILE A 562 -27.85 -15.00 28.35
N SER A 563 -27.08 -13.96 28.00
CA SER A 563 -25.82 -14.10 27.27
C SER A 563 -24.64 -13.62 28.12
N ILE A 564 -23.62 -14.46 28.28
CA ILE A 564 -22.43 -14.14 29.09
C ILE A 564 -21.17 -14.59 28.36
N SER A 565 -20.21 -13.66 28.23
CA SER A 565 -18.89 -13.94 27.64
C SER A 565 -18.96 -14.58 26.24
N GLY A 566 -19.98 -14.24 25.45
CA GLY A 566 -20.18 -14.75 24.09
C GLY A 566 -20.99 -16.06 24.02
N THR A 567 -21.31 -16.71 25.14
CA THR A 567 -22.23 -17.85 25.19
C THR A 567 -23.66 -17.33 25.39
N THR A 568 -24.55 -17.62 24.43
CA THR A 568 -25.93 -17.10 24.38
C THR A 568 -26.94 -18.16 24.84
N HIS A 569 -28.15 -17.72 25.19
CA HIS A 569 -29.29 -18.57 25.53
C HIS A 569 -29.06 -19.48 26.75
N LEU A 570 -28.38 -18.93 27.76
CA LEU A 570 -28.17 -19.56 29.05
C LEU A 570 -29.42 -19.41 29.92
N ILE A 571 -29.82 -20.49 30.59
CA ILE A 571 -30.81 -20.45 31.65
C ILE A 571 -30.07 -20.32 32.98
N GLU A 572 -30.17 -19.16 33.63
CA GLU A 572 -29.57 -18.92 34.94
C GLU A 572 -30.58 -19.23 36.05
N LEU A 573 -30.21 -20.16 36.94
CA LEU A 573 -31.04 -20.58 38.07
C LEU A 573 -30.27 -20.47 39.37
N SER A 574 -31.00 -20.29 40.49
CA SER A 574 -30.40 -20.40 41.82
C SER A 574 -29.88 -21.81 42.06
N THR A 575 -28.89 -21.94 42.94
CA THR A 575 -28.32 -23.22 43.37
C THR A 575 -29.34 -24.19 43.97
N ASP A 576 -30.46 -23.66 44.49
CA ASP A 576 -31.51 -24.43 45.16
C ASP A 576 -32.56 -25.03 44.21
N VAL A 577 -32.54 -24.65 42.93
CA VAL A 577 -33.55 -25.08 41.94
C VAL A 577 -33.17 -26.44 41.36
N LYS A 578 -34.06 -27.44 41.49
CA LYS A 578 -33.89 -28.76 40.88
C LYS A 578 -34.13 -28.68 39.37
N VAL A 579 -33.12 -29.04 38.59
CA VAL A 579 -33.18 -29.14 37.12
C VAL A 579 -33.22 -30.59 36.66
N PRO A 580 -33.77 -30.87 35.47
CA PRO A 580 -33.69 -32.19 34.83
C PRO A 580 -32.24 -32.68 34.67
N SER A 581 -32.02 -34.00 34.79
CA SER A 581 -30.68 -34.60 34.76
C SER A 581 -29.98 -34.55 33.40
N ASN A 582 -30.74 -34.30 32.33
CA ASN A 582 -30.23 -34.17 30.96
C ASN A 582 -29.73 -32.76 30.62
N TRP A 583 -29.78 -31.80 31.56
CA TRP A 583 -29.30 -30.43 31.34
C TRP A 583 -27.78 -30.34 31.50
N VAL A 584 -27.13 -29.66 30.56
CA VAL A 584 -25.68 -29.49 30.56
C VAL A 584 -25.31 -28.23 31.34
N LYS A 585 -24.48 -28.37 32.37
CA LYS A 585 -23.95 -27.24 33.14
C LYS A 585 -22.84 -26.54 32.37
N VAL A 586 -23.01 -25.26 32.06
CA VAL A 586 -22.04 -24.45 31.29
C VAL A 586 -21.09 -23.70 32.22
N ASN A 587 -21.63 -23.00 33.20
CA ASN A 587 -20.84 -22.21 34.16
C ASN A 587 -21.57 -22.16 35.51
N SER A 588 -20.82 -21.87 36.58
CA SER A 588 -21.32 -21.76 37.95
C SER A 588 -20.70 -20.54 38.61
N THR A 589 -21.53 -19.72 39.24
CA THR A 589 -21.07 -18.73 40.23
C THR A 589 -21.42 -19.20 41.64
N LYS A 590 -21.03 -18.44 42.67
CA LYS A 590 -21.38 -18.74 44.07
C LYS A 590 -22.90 -18.68 44.34
N LYS A 591 -23.67 -17.96 43.52
CA LYS A 591 -25.12 -17.74 43.73
C LYS A 591 -25.98 -18.45 42.68
N THR A 592 -25.48 -18.61 41.46
CA THR A 592 -26.28 -19.09 40.34
C THR A 592 -25.54 -20.13 39.51
N ILE A 593 -26.29 -21.08 38.97
CA ILE A 593 -25.80 -22.08 38.02
C ILE A 593 -26.46 -21.83 36.67
N ARG A 594 -25.67 -21.96 35.59
CA ARG A 594 -26.12 -21.72 34.22
C ARG A 594 -26.13 -23.02 33.45
N TYR A 595 -27.26 -23.30 32.82
CA TYR A 595 -27.51 -24.55 32.13
C TYR A 595 -27.92 -24.31 30.67
N HIS A 596 -27.58 -25.27 29.82
CA HIS A 596 -28.19 -25.47 28.51
C HIS A 596 -29.02 -26.75 28.53
N PRO A 597 -30.34 -26.66 28.32
CA PRO A 597 -31.15 -27.82 27.99
C PRO A 597 -30.69 -28.48 26.68
N PRO A 598 -30.85 -29.80 26.51
CA PRO A 598 -30.42 -30.50 25.29
C PRO A 598 -31.16 -30.01 24.04
N GLU A 599 -32.43 -29.64 24.16
CA GLU A 599 -33.20 -29.07 23.05
C GLU A 599 -32.67 -27.69 22.64
N VAL A 600 -32.21 -26.89 23.62
CA VAL A 600 -31.59 -25.58 23.37
C VAL A 600 -30.24 -25.74 22.68
N LEU A 601 -29.43 -26.73 23.05
CA LEU A 601 -28.17 -27.04 22.36
C LEU A 601 -28.39 -27.38 20.88
N THR A 602 -29.32 -28.30 20.59
CA THR A 602 -29.60 -28.67 19.19
C THR A 602 -30.13 -27.51 18.35
N THR A 603 -30.89 -26.60 18.94
CA THR A 603 -31.40 -25.41 18.25
C THR A 603 -30.33 -24.33 18.10
N LEU A 604 -29.45 -24.16 19.09
CA LEU A 604 -28.27 -23.30 19.01
C LEU A 604 -27.30 -23.77 17.93
N ASP A 605 -27.09 -25.08 17.79
CA ASP A 605 -26.26 -25.66 16.73
C ASP A 605 -26.85 -25.35 15.35
N LYS A 606 -28.17 -25.53 15.16
CA LYS A 606 -28.88 -25.13 13.93
C LYS A 606 -28.80 -23.63 13.66
N LEU A 607 -28.96 -22.80 14.68
CA LEU A 607 -28.83 -21.34 14.57
C LEU A 607 -27.41 -20.96 14.15
N SER A 608 -26.40 -21.61 14.71
CA SER A 608 -25.00 -21.37 14.34
C SER A 608 -24.74 -21.74 12.87
N LEU A 609 -25.30 -22.86 12.40
CA LEU A 609 -25.23 -23.27 11.00
C LEU A 609 -25.92 -22.26 10.07
N ALA A 610 -27.17 -21.88 10.37
CA ALA A 610 -27.93 -20.92 9.58
C ALA A 610 -27.27 -19.54 9.53
N LYS A 611 -26.61 -19.12 10.61
CA LYS A 611 -25.84 -17.86 10.66
C LYS A 611 -24.61 -17.92 9.73
N GLU A 612 -23.91 -19.04 9.69
CA GLU A 612 -22.77 -19.24 8.78
C GLU A 612 -23.23 -19.28 7.33
N GLU A 613 -24.31 -20.01 7.02
CA GLU A 613 -24.92 -20.04 5.68
C GLU A 613 -25.36 -18.63 5.22
N LEU A 614 -25.97 -17.84 6.11
CA LEU A 614 -26.31 -16.44 5.83
C LEU A 614 -25.06 -15.60 5.57
N THR A 615 -23.98 -15.82 6.32
CA THR A 615 -22.72 -15.07 6.12
C THR A 615 -22.10 -15.40 4.75
N VAL A 616 -22.11 -16.68 4.36
CA VAL A 616 -21.66 -17.13 3.03
C VAL A 616 -22.52 -16.51 1.93
N ALA A 617 -23.85 -16.56 2.06
CA ALA A 617 -24.77 -15.97 1.09
C ALA A 617 -24.63 -14.44 1.01
N CYS A 618 -24.46 -13.73 2.13
CA CYS A 618 -24.25 -12.28 2.15
C CYS A 618 -22.93 -11.88 1.50
N ARG A 619 -21.85 -12.64 1.75
CA ARG A 619 -20.56 -12.42 1.08
C ARG A 619 -20.69 -12.59 -0.42
N ALA A 620 -21.39 -13.65 -0.86
CA ALA A 620 -21.74 -13.84 -2.25
C ALA A 620 -22.50 -12.61 -2.80
N ALA A 621 -23.65 -12.24 -2.23
CA ALA A 621 -24.46 -11.12 -2.72
C ALA A 621 -23.72 -9.78 -2.80
N TRP A 622 -22.92 -9.47 -1.78
CA TRP A 622 -22.07 -8.27 -1.78
C TRP A 622 -21.14 -8.26 -2.99
N ASN A 623 -20.48 -9.39 -3.22
CA ASN A 623 -19.56 -9.59 -4.31
C ASN A 623 -20.22 -9.46 -5.71
N ASN A 624 -21.51 -9.77 -5.89
CA ASN A 624 -22.21 -9.46 -7.15
C ASN A 624 -22.54 -7.98 -7.32
N PHE A 625 -23.01 -7.32 -6.27
CA PHE A 625 -23.24 -5.87 -6.32
C PHE A 625 -21.97 -5.15 -6.79
N LEU A 626 -20.82 -5.59 -6.27
CA LEU A 626 -19.51 -5.10 -6.68
C LEU A 626 -19.21 -5.38 -8.17
N THR A 627 -19.52 -6.58 -8.70
CA THR A 627 -19.39 -6.89 -10.13
C THR A 627 -20.26 -5.97 -10.99
N ASP A 628 -21.51 -5.73 -10.62
CA ASP A 628 -22.38 -4.82 -11.38
C ASP A 628 -21.88 -3.38 -11.33
N PHE A 629 -21.37 -2.93 -10.18
CA PHE A 629 -20.73 -1.61 -10.06
C PHE A 629 -19.46 -1.50 -10.93
N SER A 630 -18.71 -2.59 -11.05
CA SER A 630 -17.45 -2.66 -11.82
C SER A 630 -17.62 -2.36 -13.31
N LYS A 631 -18.83 -2.54 -13.86
CA LYS A 631 -19.18 -2.19 -15.25
C LYS A 631 -18.97 -0.70 -15.54
N HIS A 632 -19.15 0.14 -14.53
CA HIS A 632 -18.97 1.60 -14.64
C HIS A 632 -17.55 2.05 -14.28
N TYR A 633 -16.60 1.13 -14.07
CA TYR A 633 -15.24 1.45 -13.64
C TYR A 633 -14.56 2.49 -14.53
N ALA A 634 -14.71 2.38 -15.86
CA ALA A 634 -14.11 3.33 -16.79
C ALA A 634 -14.63 4.77 -16.63
N GLU A 635 -15.94 4.94 -16.36
CA GLU A 635 -16.55 6.25 -16.13
C GLU A 635 -16.03 6.88 -14.84
N PHE A 636 -15.95 6.08 -13.77
CA PHE A 636 -15.40 6.54 -12.50
C PHE A 636 -13.92 6.87 -12.58
N GLN A 637 -13.13 6.04 -13.28
CA GLN A 637 -11.72 6.30 -13.49
C GLN A 637 -11.50 7.58 -14.28
N ALA A 638 -12.29 7.82 -15.33
CA ALA A 638 -12.25 9.08 -16.08
C ALA A 638 -12.58 10.29 -15.19
N ALA A 639 -13.59 10.17 -14.31
CA ALA A 639 -13.92 11.22 -13.35
C ALA A 639 -12.77 11.49 -12.36
N VAL A 640 -12.14 10.43 -11.82
CA VAL A 640 -10.98 10.55 -10.93
C VAL A 640 -9.79 11.19 -11.65
N GLN A 641 -9.51 10.80 -12.89
CA GLN A 641 -8.44 11.39 -13.70
C GLN A 641 -8.69 12.88 -13.98
N ALA A 642 -9.95 13.26 -14.27
CA ALA A 642 -10.32 14.66 -14.44
C ALA A 642 -10.14 15.47 -13.15
N LEU A 643 -10.57 14.93 -12.00
CA LEU A 643 -10.36 15.55 -10.70
C LEU A 643 -8.86 15.64 -10.34
N ALA A 644 -8.08 14.62 -10.65
CA ALA A 644 -6.63 14.62 -10.46
C ALA A 644 -5.97 15.74 -11.28
N ALA A 645 -6.34 15.87 -12.56
CA ALA A 645 -5.82 16.90 -13.44
C ALA A 645 -6.19 18.31 -12.94
N LEU A 646 -7.43 18.48 -12.48
CA LEU A 646 -7.93 19.72 -11.92
C LEU A 646 -7.19 20.12 -10.63
N ASP A 647 -6.92 19.16 -9.73
CA ASP A 647 -6.12 19.38 -8.52
C ASP A 647 -4.68 19.78 -8.85
N CYS A 648 -4.08 19.15 -9.86
CA CYS A 648 -2.76 19.54 -10.35
C CYS A 648 -2.76 20.96 -10.93
N LEU A 649 -3.75 21.32 -11.75
CA LEU A 649 -3.88 22.68 -12.30
C LEU A 649 -4.10 23.72 -11.19
N HIS A 650 -4.93 23.40 -10.19
CA HIS A 650 -5.13 24.23 -9.01
C HIS A 650 -3.84 24.41 -8.20
N SER A 651 -3.08 23.33 -7.99
CA SER A 651 -1.76 23.34 -7.35
C SER A 651 -0.78 24.29 -8.07
N LEU A 652 -0.74 24.23 -9.39
CA LEU A 652 0.15 25.06 -10.23
C LEU A 652 -0.33 26.51 -10.29
N ALA A 653 -1.64 26.76 -10.24
CA ALA A 653 -2.22 28.10 -10.12
C ALA A 653 -1.90 28.75 -8.76
N ILE A 654 -1.82 27.98 -7.67
CA ILE A 654 -1.31 28.49 -6.39
C ILE A 654 0.17 28.89 -6.54
N LEU A 655 0.98 28.04 -7.18
CA LEU A 655 2.41 28.28 -7.37
C LEU A 655 2.67 29.53 -8.22
N SER A 656 1.93 29.70 -9.33
CA SER A 656 2.13 30.82 -10.26
C SER A 656 1.82 32.19 -9.67
N ARG A 657 1.07 32.26 -8.56
CA ARG A 657 0.80 33.50 -7.82
C ARG A 657 1.97 33.98 -6.95
N ASN A 658 2.99 33.15 -6.77
CA ASN A 658 4.18 33.56 -6.05
C ASN A 658 4.92 34.68 -6.80
N LYS A 659 5.59 35.55 -6.05
CA LYS A 659 6.36 36.67 -6.63
C LYS A 659 7.44 36.12 -7.57
N GLY A 660 7.63 36.76 -8.71
CA GLY A 660 8.70 36.43 -9.66
C GLY A 660 8.37 35.33 -10.68
N TYR A 661 7.21 34.69 -10.57
CA TYR A 661 6.74 33.73 -11.58
C TYR A 661 6.15 34.47 -12.78
N VAL A 662 6.48 34.00 -13.98
CA VAL A 662 5.98 34.53 -15.26
C VAL A 662 5.53 33.38 -16.16
N CYS A 663 4.54 33.64 -17.02
CA CYS A 663 4.13 32.67 -18.03
C CYS A 663 5.24 32.54 -19.08
N PRO A 664 5.75 31.33 -19.37
CA PRO A 664 6.75 31.14 -20.42
C PRO A 664 6.16 31.40 -21.80
N VAL A 665 6.99 31.89 -22.72
CA VAL A 665 6.64 32.09 -24.12
C VAL A 665 7.40 31.07 -24.95
N PHE A 666 6.67 30.32 -25.76
CA PHE A 666 7.24 29.34 -26.68
C PHE A 666 7.32 29.94 -28.07
N VAL A 667 8.45 29.72 -28.72
CA VAL A 667 8.68 30.08 -30.13
C VAL A 667 7.94 29.13 -31.04
N ASP A 668 7.56 29.59 -32.23
CA ASP A 668 6.91 28.74 -33.22
C ASP A 668 7.91 27.72 -33.81
N ASP A 669 7.40 26.59 -34.32
CA ASP A 669 8.23 25.51 -34.91
C ASP A 669 9.13 25.97 -36.08
N HIS A 670 8.83 27.12 -36.68
CA HIS A 670 9.62 27.71 -37.77
C HIS A 670 10.75 28.62 -37.29
N GLU A 671 10.72 29.03 -36.03
CA GLU A 671 11.74 29.88 -35.42
C GLU A 671 12.92 29.05 -34.90
N PRO A 672 14.13 29.61 -34.89
CA PRO A 672 15.30 28.92 -34.38
C PRO A 672 15.19 28.62 -32.87
N VAL A 673 15.73 27.46 -32.48
CA VAL A 673 15.72 26.99 -31.08
C VAL A 673 16.48 27.97 -30.20
N GLN A 674 15.85 28.42 -29.11
CA GLN A 674 16.44 29.38 -28.19
C GLN A 674 15.97 29.19 -26.74
N ILE A 675 16.81 29.63 -25.80
CA ILE A 675 16.53 29.71 -24.36
C ILE A 675 16.88 31.13 -23.91
N GLN A 676 15.86 31.88 -23.51
CA GLN A 676 16.01 33.23 -22.96
C GLN A 676 15.40 33.29 -21.56
N ILE A 677 16.24 33.50 -20.56
CA ILE A 677 15.87 33.62 -19.15
C ILE A 677 16.40 34.95 -18.65
N SER A 678 15.50 35.82 -18.19
CA SER A 678 15.86 37.07 -17.54
C SER A 678 15.57 36.98 -16.05
N SER A 679 16.54 37.42 -15.23
CA SER A 679 16.49 37.38 -13.77
C SER A 679 16.06 36.02 -13.20
N GLY A 680 16.52 34.93 -13.81
CA GLY A 680 16.16 33.58 -13.43
C GLY A 680 16.63 33.25 -12.01
N ARG A 681 15.81 32.49 -11.28
CA ARG A 681 16.09 32.03 -9.92
C ARG A 681 15.97 30.52 -9.81
N HIS A 682 16.76 29.91 -8.94
CA HIS A 682 16.69 28.47 -8.72
C HIS A 682 15.44 28.13 -7.90
N PRO A 683 14.48 27.34 -8.43
CA PRO A 683 13.15 27.15 -7.81
C PRO A 683 13.19 26.67 -6.35
N VAL A 684 14.11 25.74 -6.05
CA VAL A 684 14.32 25.21 -4.69
C VAL A 684 15.01 26.20 -3.76
N LEU A 685 16.15 26.74 -4.19
CA LEU A 685 16.96 27.59 -3.34
C LEU A 685 16.31 28.94 -3.08
N GLU A 686 15.47 29.44 -3.98
CA GLU A 686 14.69 30.65 -3.77
C GLU A 686 13.77 30.53 -2.55
N THR A 687 13.12 29.38 -2.37
CA THR A 687 12.24 29.16 -1.20
C THR A 687 13.03 29.19 0.11
N THR A 688 14.30 28.75 0.08
CA THR A 688 15.15 28.62 1.27
C THR A 688 15.93 29.91 1.57
N LEU A 689 16.45 30.58 0.54
CA LEU A 689 17.33 31.74 0.64
C LEU A 689 16.60 33.08 0.45
N GLN A 690 15.40 33.06 -0.16
CA GLN A 690 14.53 34.22 -0.40
C GLN A 690 15.28 35.39 -1.05
N ASP A 691 15.29 36.55 -0.38
CA ASP A 691 15.91 37.79 -0.87
C ASP A 691 17.45 37.69 -0.98
N ASN A 692 18.08 36.68 -0.38
CA ASN A 692 19.54 36.48 -0.45
C ASN A 692 19.99 35.77 -1.74
N PHE A 693 19.07 35.26 -2.56
CA PHE A 693 19.42 34.61 -3.82
C PHE A 693 19.61 35.67 -4.93
N VAL A 694 20.78 35.65 -5.59
CA VAL A 694 21.09 36.55 -6.71
C VAL A 694 20.58 35.93 -8.03
N PRO A 695 19.67 36.60 -8.76
CA PRO A 695 19.14 36.10 -10.01
C PRO A 695 20.19 36.13 -11.14
N ASN A 696 20.05 35.24 -12.13
CA ASN A 696 20.97 35.11 -13.27
C ASN A 696 20.23 35.20 -14.60
N ASP A 697 20.84 35.87 -15.58
CA ASP A 697 20.36 35.88 -16.97
C ASP A 697 21.01 34.75 -17.77
N THR A 698 20.26 34.17 -18.70
CA THR A 698 20.75 33.14 -19.65
C THR A 698 20.19 33.44 -21.03
N ASN A 699 21.08 33.53 -22.03
CA ASN A 699 20.71 33.64 -23.43
C ASN A 699 21.45 32.55 -24.22
N MET A 700 20.72 31.69 -24.91
CA MET A 700 21.25 30.68 -25.81
C MET A 700 20.39 30.64 -27.07
N HIS A 701 21.01 30.58 -28.24
CA HIS A 701 20.30 30.59 -29.52
C HIS A 701 21.03 29.72 -30.53
N ALA A 702 20.29 28.92 -31.32
CA ALA A 702 20.86 27.99 -32.29
C ALA A 702 21.74 28.69 -33.34
N ASP A 703 21.28 29.82 -33.88
CA ASP A 703 22.01 30.58 -34.91
C ASP A 703 23.10 31.52 -34.33
N GLY A 704 23.31 31.52 -33.01
CA GLY A 704 24.19 32.45 -32.31
C GLY A 704 24.98 31.75 -31.21
N GLU A 705 24.74 32.15 -29.95
CA GLU A 705 25.40 31.61 -28.76
C GLU A 705 24.81 30.25 -28.34
N TYR A 706 24.99 29.22 -29.18
CA TYR A 706 24.45 27.88 -28.91
C TYR A 706 25.18 27.12 -27.80
N CYS A 707 26.35 27.61 -27.36
CA CYS A 707 27.19 26.98 -26.33
C CYS A 707 27.73 28.02 -25.34
N GLN A 708 27.61 27.74 -24.04
CA GLN A 708 28.15 28.58 -22.96
C GLN A 708 29.24 27.83 -22.18
N ILE A 709 30.41 28.45 -22.04
CA ILE A 709 31.51 27.92 -21.21
C ILE A 709 31.50 28.63 -19.85
N VAL A 710 31.08 27.92 -18.79
CA VAL A 710 30.97 28.48 -17.44
C VAL A 710 32.26 28.20 -16.65
N THR A 711 32.94 29.25 -16.19
CA THR A 711 34.19 29.18 -15.41
C THR A 711 34.09 29.96 -14.09
N GLY A 712 35.02 29.72 -13.16
CA GLY A 712 35.09 30.39 -11.85
C GLY A 712 35.49 29.46 -10.71
N PRO A 713 35.70 29.99 -9.48
CA PRO A 713 36.11 29.20 -8.33
C PRO A 713 35.03 28.19 -7.90
N ASN A 714 35.46 27.09 -7.29
CA ASN A 714 34.53 26.19 -6.59
C ASN A 714 33.80 26.99 -5.50
N MET A 715 32.50 26.76 -5.33
CA MET A 715 31.58 27.57 -4.50
C MET A 715 31.10 28.91 -5.12
N GLY A 716 31.52 29.26 -6.33
CA GLY A 716 31.02 30.46 -7.05
C GLY A 716 29.63 30.32 -7.68
N GLY A 717 28.80 29.36 -7.26
CA GLY A 717 27.43 29.19 -7.79
C GLY A 717 27.30 28.50 -9.15
N LYS A 718 28.39 28.10 -9.81
CA LYS A 718 28.37 27.49 -11.16
C LYS A 718 27.39 26.31 -11.31
N SER A 719 27.44 25.35 -10.39
CA SER A 719 26.55 24.18 -10.41
C SER A 719 25.09 24.58 -10.15
N CYS A 720 24.85 25.60 -9.32
CA CYS A 720 23.52 26.15 -9.08
C CYS A 720 22.96 26.80 -10.35
N TYR A 721 23.76 27.58 -11.07
CA TYR A 721 23.37 28.21 -12.34
C TYR A 721 22.94 27.17 -13.38
N ILE A 722 23.75 26.13 -13.61
CA ILE A 722 23.44 25.08 -14.60
C ILE A 722 22.16 24.33 -14.24
N ARG A 723 22.00 23.94 -12.96
CA ARG A 723 20.79 23.26 -12.48
C ARG A 723 19.56 24.17 -12.60
N GLN A 724 19.69 25.45 -12.27
CA GLN A 724 18.63 26.44 -12.39
C GLN A 724 18.10 26.51 -13.82
N VAL A 725 18.97 26.63 -14.83
CA VAL A 725 18.55 26.71 -16.23
C VAL A 725 17.74 25.47 -16.62
N ALA A 726 18.24 24.28 -16.32
CA ALA A 726 17.54 23.03 -16.62
C ALA A 726 16.19 22.91 -15.88
N LEU A 727 16.12 23.30 -14.61
CA LEU A 727 14.89 23.26 -13.83
C LEU A 727 13.83 24.25 -14.36
N ILE A 728 14.25 25.44 -14.78
CA ILE A 728 13.34 26.42 -15.40
C ILE A 728 12.77 25.87 -16.70
N VAL A 729 13.59 25.22 -17.54
CA VAL A 729 13.14 24.56 -18.77
C VAL A 729 12.14 23.45 -18.45
N ILE A 730 12.43 22.58 -17.48
CA ILE A 730 11.51 21.54 -17.01
C ILE A 730 10.19 22.14 -16.55
N MET A 731 10.20 23.24 -15.79
CA MET A 731 8.99 23.92 -15.31
C MET A 731 8.21 24.61 -16.42
N ALA A 732 8.89 25.15 -17.43
CA ALA A 732 8.26 25.78 -18.58
C ALA A 732 7.55 24.75 -19.47
N GLN A 733 8.22 23.62 -19.74
CA GLN A 733 7.73 22.51 -20.55
C GLN A 733 6.87 21.51 -19.76
N HIS A 734 6.81 21.64 -18.43
CA HIS A 734 5.79 20.97 -17.63
C HIS A 734 4.43 21.27 -18.28
N HIS A 735 3.48 20.32 -18.28
CA HIS A 735 2.03 20.49 -18.55
C HIS A 735 1.42 19.59 -19.70
N GLN A 736 1.10 18.29 -19.42
CA GLN A 736 0.35 17.22 -20.17
C GLN A 736 -1.10 17.51 -20.74
N GLN A 737 -1.74 16.56 -21.44
CA GLN A 737 -3.20 16.48 -21.68
C GLN A 737 -3.69 15.04 -21.42
N ASN A 738 -4.90 14.87 -20.88
CA ASN A 738 -5.62 13.57 -20.97
C ASN A 738 -7.16 13.69 -20.83
N CYS A 739 -7.76 14.81 -21.23
CA CYS A 739 -9.23 14.96 -21.28
C CYS A 739 -9.81 15.03 -22.70
N MET A 740 -8.98 14.90 -23.75
CA MET A 740 -9.44 15.14 -25.13
C MET A 740 -10.24 13.99 -25.77
N SER A 741 -10.33 12.81 -25.16
CA SER A 741 -11.19 11.73 -25.67
C SER A 741 -12.70 12.01 -25.52
N TRP A 742 -13.07 13.07 -24.79
CA TRP A 742 -14.46 13.51 -24.62
C TRP A 742 -14.94 14.54 -25.65
N ILE A 743 -14.05 15.09 -26.48
CA ILE A 743 -14.43 16.05 -27.53
C ILE A 743 -14.64 15.30 -28.84
N GLY A 744 -15.62 14.40 -28.82
CA GLY A 744 -16.18 13.79 -30.02
C GLY A 744 -17.17 14.74 -30.69
N SER A 745 -16.72 15.47 -31.71
CA SER A 745 -17.50 15.94 -32.86
C SER A 745 -18.98 16.28 -32.62
N THR A 746 -19.27 17.40 -31.95
CA THR A 746 -20.50 18.19 -32.19
C THR A 746 -20.21 19.67 -31.91
N PRO A 747 -20.52 20.62 -32.83
CA PRO A 747 -20.43 22.03 -32.53
C PRO A 747 -21.69 22.43 -31.75
N GLY A 748 -21.59 22.46 -30.43
CA GLY A 748 -22.71 22.83 -29.55
C GLY A 748 -22.18 23.26 -28.19
N TRP A 749 -22.27 24.54 -27.90
CA TRP A 749 -22.01 25.12 -26.59
C TRP A 749 -22.95 24.47 -25.56
N VAL A 750 -22.41 23.71 -24.61
CA VAL A 750 -23.20 23.13 -23.52
C VAL A 750 -23.18 24.10 -22.34
N HIS A 751 -24.29 24.82 -22.17
CA HIS A 751 -24.65 25.50 -20.93
C HIS A 751 -24.82 24.45 -19.81
N LEU A 752 -24.09 24.63 -18.70
CA LEU A 752 -24.34 23.91 -17.45
C LEU A 752 -25.62 24.47 -16.81
N THR A 753 -26.72 23.71 -16.91
CA THR A 753 -27.94 23.95 -16.13
C THR A 753 -27.84 23.13 -14.84
N VAL A 754 -27.67 23.82 -13.71
CA VAL A 754 -27.73 23.23 -12.37
C VAL A 754 -29.18 22.87 -12.07
N PHE A 755 -29.48 21.59 -11.88
CA PHE A 755 -30.76 21.17 -11.32
C PHE A 755 -30.79 21.50 -9.82
N SER A 756 -31.94 22.03 -9.41
CA SER A 756 -32.30 22.40 -8.03
C SER A 756 -32.59 21.18 -7.15
#